data_AF-A0A011RR02-F1
#
_entry.id   AF-A0A011RR02-F1
#
_cell.length_a   1.000
_cell.length_b   1.000
_cell.length_c   1.000
_cell.angle_alpha   90.00
_cell.angle_beta   90.00
_cell.angle_gamma   90.00
#
_symmetry.space_group_name_H-M   'P 1'
#
loop_
_entity.id
_entity.type
_entity.pdbx_description
1 polymer ?
#
loop_
_entity_poly.entity_id
_entity_poly.type
_entity_poly.pdbx_seq_one_letter_code
_entity_poly.pdbx_strand_id
1 'polypeptide(L)'
;MPLIADIIVDVPVLQTNQTYSYKVPDRFADLIHTGMRVVVPFGKGSRAVQGFVVNMTEQEQPEQELKAISSVMDEKPVLNKELIALGKDLAYESYSFQIKCYQTMLPAVLKAKYTKQITVTDDIDESVLYDVFKGKHTLSWEDAESRGKLDQVLKLVREDKVSIDYDVADRTTTKKEKYLKPLLSYEAYEDERAGLQKNAYKQLLLLNLLQNQEGNLLSYADLKTQGLTSAHIRSGTDKKWCQIVEKEVLRDPFADVSFEQSSDLTLTHDQSEAYNQIHAAVKDDRHEVFLLKGVTGSGKTEVYLQSIARVLEKGEGALMLVPEIALTPQMVDRFKSRFKEQVAVLHSGLSDGEKYDEWRKISRGEAAVVVGARSSIFAPLNKIGLIIIDEEHETTYKQEEFPKYHARDVAIWRGQYHDCPVILGSATPSLESRARATKGVYSLLKLNTRANQQTMPEVKVVDMREEARAGNRATFSEQLKAELLDRLQKKEQSVLLLNRRGYSSFVLCRDCGYVLECPNCDISQTLHMDTRTMKCHYCGHEEGIPSSCPKCQSSSIRYYGTGTQKVEEELQALIPKARIIRMDVDTTRKKGAHQKLFKRFEKQDADILLGTQMIAKGLDFPNVTLVGVINADTSLGLPDFRSAEKTFQLLTQVSGRSGRGEKKGEVIVQSFNPDHYAIQLAKKHDYETFYKREMSLRRMSQYSPYYFLTKISVSHANEMTAAKKIQEFINFLKPALSNQAIILGPTPKSIARTHNRYHFQVLIKYKKEAQLKEKCHELLMNTQKEQAKGLYISIDYQPIDFV
;
A
#
# COMPACT_ATOMS: atom_id res chain seq x y z
N MET A 1 -29.60 -12.25 31.92
CA MET A 1 -28.53 -13.26 31.95
C MET A 1 -27.18 -12.54 31.87
N PRO A 2 -26.09 -13.05 32.47
CA PRO A 2 -24.78 -12.39 32.31
C PRO A 2 -24.36 -12.41 30.84
N LEU A 3 -24.06 -11.23 30.31
CA LEU A 3 -23.59 -11.04 28.95
C LEU A 3 -22.09 -11.38 28.87
N ILE A 4 -21.72 -12.20 27.89
CA ILE A 4 -20.35 -12.70 27.68
C ILE A 4 -19.86 -12.21 26.33
N ALA A 5 -18.61 -11.75 26.29
CA ALA A 5 -17.94 -11.31 25.08
C ALA A 5 -16.74 -12.22 24.78
N ASP A 6 -16.70 -12.74 23.56
CA ASP A 6 -15.53 -13.45 23.04
C ASP A 6 -14.58 -12.45 22.40
N ILE A 7 -13.33 -12.43 22.88
CA ILE A 7 -12.37 -11.40 22.53
C ILE A 7 -11.11 -12.02 21.94
N ILE A 8 -10.69 -11.53 20.77
CA ILE A 8 -9.35 -11.77 20.22
C ILE A 8 -8.39 -10.74 20.82
N VAL A 9 -7.44 -11.19 21.63
CA VAL A 9 -6.51 -10.34 22.38
C VAL A 9 -5.20 -10.09 21.62
N ASP A 10 -4.63 -8.89 21.74
CA ASP A 10 -3.29 -8.59 21.26
C ASP A 10 -2.24 -8.88 22.33
N VAL A 11 -1.68 -10.09 22.25
CA VAL A 11 -0.62 -10.55 23.13
C VAL A 11 0.73 -10.36 22.42
N PRO A 12 1.64 -9.52 22.93
CA PRO A 12 2.88 -9.18 22.23
C PRO A 12 3.87 -10.33 22.02
N VAL A 13 3.79 -11.41 22.81
CA VAL A 13 4.80 -12.49 22.82
C VAL A 13 4.27 -13.83 22.28
N LEU A 14 2.97 -14.11 22.44
CA LEU A 14 2.33 -15.34 22.00
C LEU A 14 1.01 -14.99 21.31
N GLN A 15 1.07 -14.72 20.01
CA GLN A 15 -0.11 -14.40 19.24
C GLN A 15 -1.01 -15.62 19.09
N THR A 16 -2.32 -15.40 19.10
CA THR A 16 -3.29 -16.50 19.03
C THR A 16 -4.50 -16.11 18.19
N ASN A 17 -5.07 -17.11 17.53
CA ASN A 17 -6.36 -17.00 16.83
C ASN A 17 -7.52 -17.51 17.70
N GLN A 18 -7.23 -17.95 18.93
CA GLN A 18 -8.24 -18.35 19.90
C GLN A 18 -8.86 -17.11 20.55
N THR A 19 -10.18 -17.13 20.67
CA THR A 19 -10.93 -16.17 21.47
C THR A 19 -10.84 -16.53 22.94
N TYR A 20 -10.93 -15.51 23.79
CA TYR A 20 -11.08 -15.66 25.23
C TYR A 20 -12.39 -15.02 25.64
N SER A 21 -13.17 -15.73 26.44
CA SER A 21 -14.47 -15.26 26.91
C SER A 21 -14.30 -14.42 28.17
N TYR A 22 -14.99 -13.28 28.22
CA TYR A 22 -14.97 -12.34 29.33
C TYR A 22 -16.39 -11.96 29.75
N LYS A 23 -16.58 -11.74 31.05
CA LYS A 23 -17.83 -11.18 31.55
C LYS A 23 -17.94 -9.72 31.16
N VAL A 24 -19.08 -9.31 30.59
CA VAL A 24 -19.40 -7.90 30.38
C VAL A 24 -19.96 -7.33 31.68
N PRO A 25 -19.33 -6.31 32.29
CA PRO A 25 -19.91 -5.57 33.41
C PRO A 25 -21.22 -4.90 33.02
N ASP A 26 -22.20 -4.84 33.94
CA ASP A 26 -23.53 -4.26 33.67
C ASP A 26 -23.46 -2.81 33.14
N ARG A 27 -22.48 -2.03 33.61
CA ARG A 27 -22.21 -0.65 33.13
C ARG A 27 -21.87 -0.55 31.63
N PHE A 28 -21.49 -1.65 30.99
CA PHE A 28 -21.13 -1.71 29.58
C PHE A 28 -22.13 -2.52 28.74
N ALA A 29 -23.15 -3.13 29.36
CA ALA A 29 -24.07 -4.04 28.68
C ALA A 29 -24.77 -3.39 27.47
N ASP A 30 -25.19 -2.13 27.60
CA ASP A 30 -25.86 -1.38 26.53
C ASP A 30 -24.88 -0.68 25.56
N LEU A 31 -23.60 -0.61 25.91
CA LEU A 31 -22.59 0.13 25.15
C LEU A 31 -21.72 -0.78 24.27
N ILE A 32 -21.50 -2.02 24.71
CA ILE A 32 -20.57 -2.92 24.05
C ILE A 32 -21.23 -3.65 22.89
N HIS A 33 -20.52 -3.68 21.76
CA HIS A 33 -20.96 -4.37 20.56
C HIS A 33 -19.79 -5.13 19.92
N THR A 34 -20.13 -6.18 19.16
CA THR A 34 -19.18 -6.86 18.28
C THR A 34 -18.47 -5.86 17.37
N GLY A 35 -17.14 -5.97 17.27
CA GLY A 35 -16.29 -5.08 16.49
C GLY A 35 -15.68 -3.92 17.27
N MET A 36 -15.99 -3.78 18.56
CA MET A 36 -15.37 -2.78 19.44
C MET A 36 -14.05 -3.26 20.03
N ARG A 37 -13.15 -2.30 20.23
CA ARG A 37 -11.90 -2.42 20.99
C ARG A 37 -12.21 -2.35 22.48
N VAL A 38 -11.60 -3.25 23.22
CA VAL A 38 -11.74 -3.35 24.68
C VAL A 38 -10.39 -3.60 25.33
N VAL A 39 -10.25 -3.20 26.58
CA VAL A 39 -9.11 -3.56 27.42
C VAL A 39 -9.55 -4.63 28.40
N VAL A 40 -8.78 -5.72 28.45
CA VAL A 40 -9.07 -6.88 29.29
C VAL A 40 -7.83 -7.34 30.06
N PRO A 41 -8.00 -7.91 31.26
CA PRO A 41 -6.91 -8.57 31.98
C PRO A 41 -6.57 -9.92 31.30
N PHE A 42 -5.28 -10.22 31.12
CA PHE A 42 -4.85 -11.45 30.43
C PHE A 42 -3.74 -12.20 31.16
N GLY A 43 -3.83 -13.54 31.17
CA GLY A 43 -2.89 -14.44 31.84
C GLY A 43 -3.16 -14.62 33.34
N LYS A 44 -2.17 -15.16 34.07
CA LYS A 44 -2.27 -15.36 35.53
C LYS A 44 -2.17 -14.06 36.34
N GLY A 45 -1.58 -13.00 35.77
CA GLY A 45 -1.54 -11.66 36.36
C GLY A 45 -2.70 -10.75 35.91
N SER A 46 -2.70 -9.51 36.41
CA SER A 46 -3.63 -8.43 36.07
C SER A 46 -3.19 -7.59 34.86
N ARG A 47 -2.33 -8.14 33.99
CA ARG A 47 -1.81 -7.44 32.81
C ARG A 47 -2.95 -7.02 31.88
N ALA A 48 -3.08 -5.73 31.63
CA ALA A 48 -4.01 -5.18 30.66
C ALA A 48 -3.51 -5.40 29.22
N VAL A 49 -4.39 -5.91 28.36
CA VAL A 49 -4.17 -6.01 26.92
C VAL A 49 -5.39 -5.50 26.17
N GLN A 50 -5.14 -4.89 25.00
CA GLN A 50 -6.22 -4.60 24.06
C GLN A 50 -6.71 -5.88 23.40
N GLY A 51 -8.00 -5.96 23.11
CA GLY A 51 -8.58 -6.95 22.22
C GLY A 51 -9.75 -6.40 21.40
N PHE A 52 -10.28 -7.24 20.53
CA PHE A 52 -11.48 -6.95 19.74
C PHE A 52 -12.58 -7.94 20.13
N VAL A 53 -13.78 -7.41 20.41
CA VAL A 53 -14.98 -8.23 20.61
C VAL A 53 -15.38 -8.82 19.26
N VAL A 54 -15.33 -10.14 19.12
CA VAL A 54 -15.68 -10.83 17.85
C VAL A 54 -17.03 -11.53 17.90
N ASN A 55 -17.50 -11.85 19.10
CA ASN A 55 -18.81 -12.46 19.31
C ASN A 55 -19.35 -12.09 20.71
N MET A 56 -20.66 -12.13 20.86
CA MET A 56 -21.34 -11.89 22.13
C MET A 56 -22.44 -12.92 22.33
N THR A 57 -22.55 -13.44 23.55
CA THR A 57 -23.51 -14.48 23.91
C THR A 57 -24.10 -14.20 25.29
N GLU A 58 -25.33 -14.66 25.50
CA GLU A 58 -25.93 -14.74 26.83
C GLU A 58 -25.84 -16.18 27.32
N GLN A 59 -25.38 -16.39 28.55
CA GLN A 59 -25.33 -17.72 29.17
C GLN A 59 -25.94 -17.68 30.56
N GLU A 60 -26.69 -18.72 30.93
CA GLU A 60 -27.32 -18.83 32.26
C GLU A 60 -26.28 -19.03 33.37
N GLN A 61 -25.25 -19.85 33.13
CA GLN A 61 -24.10 -20.06 34.02
C GLN A 61 -22.84 -20.32 33.19
N PRO A 62 -21.79 -19.48 33.28
CA PRO A 62 -20.51 -19.78 32.63
C PRO A 62 -19.84 -20.97 33.33
N GLU A 63 -19.27 -21.89 32.54
CA GLU A 63 -18.60 -23.11 33.05
C GLU A 63 -17.36 -22.83 33.93
N GLN A 64 -16.82 -21.60 33.86
CA GLN A 64 -15.62 -21.17 34.58
C GLN A 64 -15.78 -19.72 35.08
N GLU A 65 -15.02 -19.35 36.11
CA GLU A 65 -14.99 -17.97 36.60
C GLU A 65 -14.33 -17.05 35.56
N LEU A 66 -15.14 -16.22 34.90
CA LEU A 66 -14.68 -15.31 33.85
C LEU A 66 -14.18 -14.00 34.45
N LYS A 67 -13.02 -13.54 33.98
CA LYS A 67 -12.57 -12.17 34.25
C LYS A 67 -13.49 -11.16 33.57
N ALA A 68 -13.60 -9.97 34.14
CA ALA A 68 -14.44 -8.89 33.61
C ALA A 68 -13.66 -7.99 32.63
N ILE A 69 -14.37 -7.38 31.68
CA ILE A 69 -13.82 -6.34 30.80
C ILE A 69 -13.46 -5.08 31.61
N SER A 70 -12.24 -4.59 31.47
CA SER A 70 -11.75 -3.41 32.21
C SER A 70 -12.35 -2.12 31.65
N SER A 71 -12.26 -1.92 30.33
CA SER A 71 -12.80 -0.73 29.66
C SER A 71 -13.17 -1.00 28.19
N VAL A 72 -14.11 -0.20 27.68
CA VAL A 72 -14.47 -0.12 26.25
C VAL A 72 -13.80 1.12 25.67
N MET A 73 -13.13 0.99 24.52
CA MET A 73 -12.35 2.08 23.93
C MET A 73 -13.10 2.85 22.83
N ASP A 74 -14.20 2.31 22.32
CA ASP A 74 -14.91 2.84 21.17
C ASP A 74 -16.34 3.25 21.50
N GLU A 75 -16.81 4.34 20.89
CA GLU A 75 -18.23 4.71 20.92
C GLU A 75 -19.08 3.85 19.97
N LYS A 76 -18.48 3.35 18.88
CA LYS A 76 -19.12 2.53 17.84
C LYS A 76 -18.16 1.44 17.37
N PRO A 77 -18.65 0.31 16.82
CA PRO A 77 -17.78 -0.73 16.27
C PRO A 77 -16.82 -0.16 15.23
N VAL A 78 -15.53 -0.39 15.40
CA VAL A 78 -14.49 0.00 14.43
C VAL A 78 -14.29 -1.07 13.35
N LEU A 79 -14.76 -2.29 13.61
CA LEU A 79 -14.87 -3.37 12.62
C LEU A 79 -16.34 -3.74 12.49
N ASN A 80 -16.89 -3.70 11.28
CA ASN A 80 -18.23 -4.24 11.03
C ASN A 80 -18.19 -5.78 10.98
N LYS A 81 -19.36 -6.43 10.91
CA LYS A 81 -19.46 -7.90 10.84
C LYS A 81 -18.67 -8.49 9.67
N GLU A 82 -18.67 -7.80 8.54
CA GLU A 82 -17.95 -8.18 7.31
C GLU A 82 -16.43 -8.18 7.52
N LEU A 83 -15.86 -7.11 8.07
CA LEU A 83 -14.42 -7.01 8.34
C LEU A 83 -13.94 -8.01 9.40
N ILE A 84 -14.79 -8.38 10.37
CA ILE A 84 -14.48 -9.44 11.34
C ILE A 84 -14.38 -10.79 10.61
N ALA A 85 -15.36 -11.11 9.77
CA ALA A 85 -15.34 -12.34 8.96
C ALA A 85 -14.14 -12.36 8.00
N LEU A 86 -13.88 -11.24 7.31
CA LEU A 86 -12.72 -11.07 6.44
C LEU A 86 -11.42 -11.27 7.21
N GLY A 87 -11.28 -10.70 8.42
CA GLY A 87 -10.03 -10.78 9.18
C GLY A 87 -9.70 -12.19 9.62
N LYS A 88 -10.73 -13.00 9.89
CA LYS A 88 -10.61 -14.45 10.14
C LYS A 88 -10.10 -15.19 8.90
N ASP A 89 -10.75 -15.01 7.76
CA ASP A 89 -10.39 -15.71 6.52
C ASP A 89 -9.02 -15.24 6.00
N LEU A 90 -8.75 -13.94 6.07
CA LEU A 90 -7.47 -13.34 5.70
C LEU A 90 -6.32 -13.91 6.51
N ALA A 91 -6.50 -14.06 7.84
CA ALA A 91 -5.50 -14.67 8.71
C ALA A 91 -5.17 -16.10 8.28
N TYR A 92 -6.19 -16.87 7.90
CA TYR A 92 -6.02 -18.24 7.42
C TYR A 92 -5.36 -18.32 6.04
N GLU A 93 -5.73 -17.45 5.09
CA GLU A 93 -5.15 -17.39 3.75
C GLU A 93 -3.72 -16.86 3.71
N SER A 94 -3.37 -15.89 4.57
CA SER A 94 -2.06 -15.22 4.56
C SER A 94 -1.09 -15.74 5.63
N TYR A 95 -1.39 -16.86 6.28
CA TYR A 95 -0.59 -17.42 7.38
C TYR A 95 -0.25 -16.37 8.44
N SER A 96 -1.29 -15.71 8.95
CA SER A 96 -1.19 -14.59 9.88
C SER A 96 -2.12 -14.78 11.07
N PHE A 97 -1.98 -13.93 12.08
CA PHE A 97 -2.87 -13.93 13.23
C PHE A 97 -4.02 -12.94 13.03
N GLN A 98 -5.24 -13.31 13.44
CA GLN A 98 -6.45 -12.50 13.30
C GLN A 98 -6.26 -11.10 13.87
N ILE A 99 -5.60 -10.99 15.02
CA ILE A 99 -5.32 -9.69 15.64
C ILE A 99 -4.50 -8.78 14.71
N LYS A 100 -3.52 -9.32 13.97
CA LYS A 100 -2.75 -8.53 13.00
C LYS A 100 -3.58 -8.15 11.78
N CYS A 101 -4.50 -9.00 11.35
CA CYS A 101 -5.46 -8.66 10.30
C CYS A 101 -6.39 -7.52 10.73
N TYR A 102 -7.01 -7.61 11.91
CA TYR A 102 -7.87 -6.56 12.47
C TYR A 102 -7.12 -5.24 12.64
N GLN A 103 -5.90 -5.27 13.19
CA GLN A 103 -5.06 -4.07 13.28
C GLN A 103 -4.71 -3.49 11.89
N THR A 104 -4.55 -4.33 10.87
CA THR A 104 -4.22 -3.87 9.51
C THR A 104 -5.38 -3.17 8.82
N MET A 105 -6.62 -3.51 9.21
CA MET A 105 -7.85 -2.90 8.68
C MET A 105 -8.12 -1.50 9.23
N LEU A 106 -7.46 -1.11 10.33
CA LEU A 106 -7.73 0.15 11.03
C LEU A 106 -6.69 1.24 10.73
N PRO A 107 -7.11 2.52 10.73
CA PRO A 107 -6.21 3.67 10.76
C PRO A 107 -5.19 3.58 11.90
N ALA A 108 -3.98 4.10 11.68
CA ALA A 108 -2.90 4.04 12.67
C ALA A 108 -3.24 4.72 14.01
N VAL A 109 -4.15 5.70 13.99
CA VAL A 109 -4.66 6.41 15.16
C VAL A 109 -5.48 5.51 16.09
N LEU A 110 -6.14 4.47 15.55
CA LEU A 110 -6.92 3.52 16.34
C LEU A 110 -6.08 2.33 16.86
N LYS A 111 -4.77 2.31 16.57
CA LYS A 111 -3.86 1.30 17.11
C LYS A 111 -3.39 1.75 18.49
N ALA A 112 -3.52 0.91 19.51
CA ALA A 112 -3.02 1.24 20.84
C ALA A 112 -1.54 1.59 20.82
N LYS A 113 -1.18 2.61 21.61
CA LYS A 113 0.19 2.75 22.09
C LYS A 113 0.31 1.91 23.36
N TYR A 114 1.12 0.86 23.30
CA TYR A 114 1.56 0.14 24.49
C TYR A 114 2.72 0.92 25.11
N THR A 115 2.47 1.57 26.24
CA THR A 115 3.54 2.12 27.08
C THR A 115 3.81 1.15 28.22
N LYS A 116 5.05 0.67 28.31
CA LYS A 116 5.46 -0.14 29.46
C LYS A 116 5.47 0.74 30.70
N GLN A 117 4.70 0.37 31.69
CA GLN A 117 4.67 1.00 33.00
C GLN A 117 5.23 0.02 34.03
N ILE A 118 6.01 0.54 34.96
CA ILE A 118 6.66 -0.20 36.02
C ILE A 118 5.91 0.16 37.30
N THR A 119 5.28 -0.82 37.94
CA THR A 119 4.43 -0.64 39.12
C THR A 119 5.04 -1.38 40.31
N VAL A 120 5.17 -0.70 41.44
CA VAL A 120 5.62 -1.31 42.70
C VAL A 120 4.51 -2.21 43.24
N THR A 121 4.82 -3.48 43.45
CA THR A 121 3.86 -4.51 43.88
C THR A 121 4.09 -5.01 45.30
N ASP A 122 5.29 -4.77 45.85
CA ASP A 122 5.70 -5.17 47.20
C ASP A 122 6.66 -4.13 47.81
N ASP A 123 6.97 -4.27 49.10
CA ASP A 123 7.81 -3.32 49.83
C ASP A 123 9.23 -3.21 49.24
N ILE A 124 9.57 -1.98 48.83
CA ILE A 124 10.90 -1.58 48.35
C ILE A 124 11.51 -0.55 49.30
N ASP A 125 12.84 -0.59 49.42
CA ASP A 125 13.61 0.36 50.22
C ASP A 125 13.24 1.82 49.86
N GLU A 126 13.00 2.67 50.87
CA GLU A 126 12.64 4.08 50.65
C GLU A 126 13.67 4.84 49.81
N SER A 127 14.94 4.48 49.95
CA SER A 127 16.04 5.04 49.15
C SER A 127 15.89 4.71 47.65
N VAL A 128 15.45 3.48 47.34
CA VAL A 128 15.23 2.99 45.97
C VAL A 128 13.92 3.57 45.41
N LEU A 129 12.88 3.69 46.23
CA LEU A 129 11.62 4.35 45.85
C LEU A 129 11.83 5.81 45.44
N TYR A 130 12.67 6.56 46.17
CA TYR A 130 12.99 7.96 45.82
C TYR A 130 13.97 8.08 44.65
N ASP A 131 15.01 7.24 44.57
CA ASP A 131 16.01 7.30 43.51
C ASP A 131 15.41 6.88 42.15
N VAL A 132 14.71 5.75 42.12
CA VAL A 132 14.14 5.17 40.89
C VAL A 132 12.78 5.79 40.58
N PHE A 133 11.82 5.74 41.51
CA PHE A 133 10.43 6.13 41.27
C PHE A 133 10.06 7.56 41.72
N LYS A 134 11.01 8.34 42.29
CA LYS A 134 10.76 9.72 42.79
C LYS A 134 9.63 9.80 43.82
N GLY A 135 9.50 8.78 44.67
CA GLY A 135 8.46 8.73 45.70
C GLY A 135 7.06 8.42 45.15
N LYS A 136 6.93 8.01 43.89
CA LYS A 136 5.70 7.45 43.30
C LYS A 136 5.76 5.93 43.30
N HIS A 137 4.61 5.26 43.18
CA HIS A 137 4.56 3.80 43.02
C HIS A 137 4.55 3.34 41.55
N THR A 138 4.70 4.27 40.60
CA THR A 138 4.64 3.99 39.16
C THR A 138 5.71 4.79 38.40
N LEU A 139 6.38 4.17 37.43
CA LEU A 139 7.39 4.79 36.55
C LEU A 139 7.23 4.28 35.11
N SER A 140 7.35 5.14 34.09
CA SER A 140 7.34 4.66 32.71
C SER A 140 8.68 4.02 32.32
N TRP A 141 8.67 3.04 31.42
CA TRP A 141 9.90 2.41 30.93
C TRP A 141 10.83 3.40 30.21
N GLU A 142 10.26 4.31 29.40
CA GLU A 142 11.01 5.36 28.70
C GLU A 142 11.71 6.30 29.71
N ASP A 143 11.06 6.60 30.84
CA ASP A 143 11.67 7.38 31.93
C ASP A 143 12.76 6.59 32.66
N ALA A 144 12.57 5.29 32.90
CA ALA A 144 13.59 4.44 33.51
C ALA A 144 14.85 4.32 32.63
N GLU A 145 14.65 4.24 31.31
CA GLU A 145 15.71 4.14 30.30
C GLU A 145 16.49 5.45 30.15
N SER A 146 15.79 6.57 29.94
CA SER A 146 16.42 7.89 29.81
C SER A 146 17.20 8.30 31.06
N ARG A 147 16.83 7.76 32.23
CA ARG A 147 17.49 8.02 33.51
C ARG A 147 18.57 6.99 33.87
N GLY A 148 18.82 5.99 33.02
CA GLY A 148 19.84 4.95 33.26
C GLY A 148 19.54 4.05 34.47
N LYS A 149 18.26 3.88 34.83
CA LYS A 149 17.82 3.09 36.01
C LYS A 149 17.25 1.71 35.65
N LEU A 150 17.34 1.32 34.38
CA LEU A 150 16.83 0.04 33.87
C LEU A 150 17.39 -1.18 34.62
N ASP A 151 18.68 -1.20 34.92
CA ASP A 151 19.32 -2.34 35.59
C ASP A 151 18.77 -2.55 37.01
N GLN A 152 18.48 -1.46 37.72
CA GLN A 152 17.88 -1.49 39.05
C GLN A 152 16.42 -1.95 38.99
N VAL A 153 15.65 -1.45 38.02
CA VAL A 153 14.28 -1.91 37.76
C VAL A 153 14.25 -3.40 37.43
N LEU A 154 15.13 -3.87 36.55
CA LEU A 154 15.20 -5.29 36.16
C LEU A 154 15.61 -6.19 37.33
N LYS A 155 16.40 -5.69 38.27
CA LYS A 155 16.72 -6.40 39.52
C LYS A 155 15.47 -6.54 40.40
N LEU A 156 14.73 -5.45 40.62
CA LEU A 156 13.49 -5.45 41.40
C LEU A 156 12.41 -6.34 40.79
N VAL A 157 12.36 -6.43 39.46
CA VAL A 157 11.47 -7.36 38.74
C VAL A 157 11.84 -8.82 38.95
N ARG A 158 13.12 -9.17 39.09
CA ARG A 158 13.55 -10.55 39.43
C ARG A 158 13.28 -10.91 40.89
N GLU A 159 13.18 -9.91 41.76
CA GLU A 159 12.86 -10.04 43.18
C GLU A 159 11.34 -10.01 43.44
N ASP A 160 10.49 -9.99 42.40
CA ASP A 160 9.03 -9.89 42.46
C ASP A 160 8.47 -8.66 43.20
N LYS A 161 9.30 -7.64 43.46
CA LYS A 161 8.90 -6.40 44.15
C LYS A 161 8.23 -5.37 43.25
N VAL A 162 8.42 -5.52 41.94
CA VAL A 162 7.95 -4.60 40.92
C VAL A 162 7.44 -5.40 39.73
N SER A 163 6.28 -5.04 39.21
CA SER A 163 5.72 -5.60 37.98
C SER A 163 5.88 -4.65 36.80
N ILE A 164 5.98 -5.23 35.60
CA ILE A 164 5.96 -4.47 34.34
C ILE A 164 4.59 -4.69 33.71
N ASP A 165 3.75 -3.67 33.82
CA ASP A 165 2.46 -3.60 33.18
C ASP A 165 2.55 -2.85 31.85
N TYR A 166 1.48 -2.94 31.09
CA TYR A 166 1.35 -2.22 29.82
C TYR A 166 0.13 -1.31 29.94
N ASP A 167 0.38 -0.02 29.95
CA ASP A 167 -0.66 0.98 29.75
C ASP A 167 -1.05 1.01 28.28
N VAL A 168 -2.34 0.94 28.04
CA VAL A 168 -2.94 0.98 26.70
C VAL A 168 -3.58 2.36 26.53
N ALA A 169 -2.90 3.27 25.83
CA ALA A 169 -3.42 4.61 25.55
C ALA A 169 -3.91 4.71 24.09
N ASP A 170 -5.03 5.41 23.88
CA ASP A 170 -5.54 5.73 22.55
C ASP A 170 -4.79 6.93 21.93
N ARG A 171 -4.62 6.94 20.61
CA ARG A 171 -3.97 8.04 19.86
C ARG A 171 -4.97 9.02 19.25
N THR A 172 -6.27 8.82 19.45
CA THR A 172 -7.34 9.64 18.87
C THR A 172 -7.20 11.12 19.24
N THR A 173 -6.69 11.91 18.30
CA THR A 173 -6.65 13.38 18.38
C THR A 173 -7.54 13.95 17.29
N THR A 174 -8.78 14.24 17.65
CA THR A 174 -9.72 14.94 16.77
C THR A 174 -9.32 16.42 16.70
N LYS A 175 -9.38 17.02 15.50
CA LYS A 175 -9.08 18.46 15.37
C LYS A 175 -10.27 19.22 15.93
N LYS A 176 -10.04 19.99 16.99
CA LYS A 176 -11.02 20.91 17.56
C LYS A 176 -10.68 22.32 17.12
N GLU A 177 -11.68 23.02 16.60
CA GLU A 177 -11.59 24.45 16.35
C GLU A 177 -12.49 25.19 17.32
N LYS A 178 -12.05 26.40 17.69
CA LYS A 178 -12.82 27.26 18.59
C LYS A 178 -13.87 27.99 17.76
N TYR A 179 -15.10 27.95 18.24
CA TYR A 179 -16.20 28.73 17.72
C TYR A 179 -16.78 29.58 18.83
N LEU A 180 -17.49 30.63 18.45
CA LEU A 180 -18.28 31.45 19.35
C LEU A 180 -19.75 31.12 19.13
N LYS A 181 -20.40 30.73 20.22
CA LYS A 181 -21.85 30.57 20.29
C LYS A 181 -22.46 31.88 20.79
N PRO A 182 -23.30 32.56 19.99
CA PRO A 182 -24.10 33.68 20.46
C PRO A 182 -24.97 33.26 21.65
N LEU A 183 -25.05 34.11 22.68
CA LEU A 183 -25.82 33.83 23.91
C LEU A 183 -27.04 34.75 24.08
N LEU A 184 -27.09 35.88 23.36
CA LEU A 184 -28.16 36.87 23.51
C LEU A 184 -29.16 36.77 22.35
N SER A 185 -30.37 37.27 22.58
CA SER A 185 -31.36 37.48 21.51
C SER A 185 -30.96 38.66 20.63
N TYR A 186 -31.56 38.76 19.44
CA TYR A 186 -31.31 39.85 18.51
C TYR A 186 -31.53 41.24 19.16
N GLU A 187 -32.60 41.38 19.94
CA GLU A 187 -32.95 42.61 20.66
C GLU A 187 -31.95 42.92 21.79
N ALA A 188 -31.53 41.90 22.55
CA ALA A 188 -30.55 42.08 23.63
C ALA A 188 -29.16 42.48 23.11
N TYR A 189 -28.79 42.09 21.89
CA TYR A 189 -27.56 42.59 21.25
C TYR A 189 -27.66 44.07 20.86
N GLU A 190 -28.85 44.58 20.49
CA GLU A 190 -29.06 46.02 20.24
C GLU A 190 -28.90 46.84 21.51
N ASP A 191 -29.44 46.37 22.63
CA ASP A 191 -29.32 47.03 23.93
C ASP A 191 -27.86 47.13 24.40
N GLU A 192 -27.12 46.03 24.31
CA GLU A 192 -25.68 46.00 24.62
C GLU A 192 -24.89 46.92 23.68
N ARG A 193 -25.30 47.04 22.41
CA ARG A 193 -24.67 47.95 21.44
C ARG A 193 -24.95 49.41 21.78
N ALA A 194 -26.16 49.74 22.22
CA ALA A 194 -26.54 51.09 22.63
C ALA A 194 -25.79 51.56 23.88
N GLY A 195 -25.41 50.64 24.77
CA GLY A 195 -24.63 50.91 25.98
C GLY A 195 -23.13 51.14 25.76
N LEU A 196 -22.61 50.92 24.55
CA LEU A 196 -21.18 51.07 24.25
C LEU A 196 -20.82 52.47 23.75
N GLN A 197 -19.62 52.93 24.13
CA GLN A 197 -19.06 54.17 23.59
C GLN A 197 -18.80 54.05 22.08
N LYS A 198 -19.11 55.10 21.31
CA LYS A 198 -18.96 55.12 19.85
C LYS A 198 -17.54 54.86 19.33
N ASN A 199 -16.52 55.03 20.18
CA ASN A 199 -15.11 54.76 19.86
C ASN A 199 -14.69 53.29 20.09
N ALA A 200 -15.56 52.43 20.63
CA ALA A 200 -15.30 51.01 20.88
C ALA A 200 -15.49 50.15 19.61
N TYR A 201 -14.89 50.56 18.49
CA TYR A 201 -15.13 50.03 17.15
C TYR A 201 -15.04 48.49 17.05
N LYS A 202 -14.12 47.86 17.78
CA LYS A 202 -13.93 46.40 17.75
C LYS A 202 -14.94 45.63 18.59
N GLN A 203 -15.50 46.23 19.65
CA GLN A 203 -16.60 45.62 20.42
C GLN A 203 -17.92 45.73 19.63
N LEU A 204 -18.15 46.88 18.99
CA LEU A 204 -19.29 47.08 18.09
C LEU A 204 -19.25 46.10 16.89
N LEU A 205 -18.07 45.90 16.30
CA LEU A 205 -17.87 44.91 15.24
C LEU A 205 -18.20 43.47 15.71
N LEU A 206 -17.72 43.07 16.90
CA LEU A 206 -18.01 41.76 17.45
C LEU A 206 -19.52 41.56 17.71
N LEU A 207 -20.20 42.55 18.29
CA LEU A 207 -21.65 42.50 18.52
C LEU A 207 -22.44 42.39 17.22
N ASN A 208 -22.10 43.17 16.20
CA ASN A 208 -22.75 43.07 14.89
C ASN A 208 -22.57 41.69 14.25
N LEU A 209 -21.38 41.11 14.35
CA LEU A 209 -21.11 39.77 13.83
C LEU A 209 -21.88 38.68 14.59
N LEU A 210 -22.02 38.82 15.93
CA LEU A 210 -22.82 37.91 16.76
C LEU A 210 -24.33 38.07 16.49
N GLN A 211 -24.80 39.30 16.31
CA GLN A 211 -26.22 39.62 16.06
C GLN A 211 -26.71 39.11 14.70
N ASN A 212 -25.86 39.18 13.67
CA ASN A 212 -26.19 38.73 12.32
C ASN A 212 -26.14 37.20 12.14
N GLN A 213 -25.80 36.46 13.20
CA GLN A 213 -25.79 35.01 13.20
C GLN A 213 -26.95 34.54 14.07
N GLU A 214 -28.03 34.09 13.45
CA GLU A 214 -29.26 33.59 14.09
C GLU A 214 -29.00 32.31 14.90
N GLY A 215 -28.20 32.37 15.96
CA GLY A 215 -27.79 31.22 16.78
C GLY A 215 -26.69 30.34 16.16
N ASN A 216 -26.21 30.66 14.96
CA ASN A 216 -25.12 29.93 14.30
C ASN A 216 -23.75 30.20 14.94
N LEU A 217 -22.87 29.20 14.87
CA LEU A 217 -21.52 29.28 15.43
C LEU A 217 -20.58 30.09 14.52
N LEU A 218 -19.84 31.03 15.11
CA LEU A 218 -18.83 31.83 14.40
C LEU A 218 -17.43 31.27 14.60
N SER A 219 -16.68 31.07 13.52
CA SER A 219 -15.29 30.59 13.57
C SER A 219 -14.38 31.60 14.26
N TYR A 220 -13.63 31.16 15.27
CA TYR A 220 -12.64 31.99 15.97
C TYR A 220 -11.50 32.43 15.03
N ALA A 221 -11.19 31.64 14.00
CA ALA A 221 -10.17 31.98 13.01
C ALA A 221 -10.66 33.06 12.05
N ASP A 222 -11.92 32.99 11.60
CA ASP A 222 -12.50 33.97 10.67
C ASP A 222 -12.68 35.34 11.33
N LEU A 223 -12.97 35.35 12.64
CA LEU A 223 -13.02 36.60 13.40
C LEU A 223 -11.65 37.27 13.50
N LYS A 224 -10.56 36.48 13.54
CA LYS A 224 -9.19 37.01 13.48
C LYS A 224 -8.84 37.59 12.12
N THR A 225 -9.26 36.96 11.03
CA THR A 225 -9.04 37.51 9.67
C THR A 225 -9.86 38.79 9.43
N GLN A 226 -11.02 38.92 10.09
CA GLN A 226 -11.82 40.16 10.13
C GLN A 226 -11.27 41.23 11.11
N GLY A 227 -10.08 40.99 11.69
CA GLY A 227 -9.36 41.98 12.48
C GLY A 227 -9.79 42.09 13.94
N LEU A 228 -10.42 41.05 14.51
CA LEU A 228 -10.65 40.93 15.96
C LEU A 228 -9.50 40.15 16.61
N THR A 229 -9.01 40.61 17.77
CA THR A 229 -7.94 39.93 18.51
C THR A 229 -8.53 38.98 19.55
N SER A 230 -7.69 38.08 20.08
CA SER A 230 -8.09 37.20 21.17
C SER A 230 -8.62 37.95 22.40
N ALA A 231 -8.17 39.19 22.63
CA ALA A 231 -8.61 40.04 23.73
C ALA A 231 -10.04 40.56 23.53
N HIS A 232 -10.40 40.97 22.30
CA HIS A 232 -11.77 41.39 21.98
C HIS A 232 -12.77 40.24 22.18
N ILE A 233 -12.37 39.04 21.75
CA ILE A 233 -13.20 37.84 21.89
C ILE A 233 -13.38 37.48 23.37
N ARG A 234 -12.30 37.51 24.18
CA ARG A 234 -12.40 37.28 25.63
C ARG A 234 -13.32 38.30 26.32
N SER A 235 -13.21 39.58 25.96
CA SER A 235 -14.12 40.61 26.47
C SER A 235 -15.58 40.31 26.17
N GLY A 236 -15.90 39.74 25.00
CA GLY A 236 -17.27 39.29 24.68
C GLY A 236 -17.71 38.11 25.54
N THR A 237 -16.81 37.17 25.84
CA THR A 237 -17.08 36.05 26.75
C THR A 237 -17.31 36.51 28.18
N ASP A 238 -16.47 37.43 28.69
CA ASP A 238 -16.56 37.97 30.05
C ASP A 238 -17.85 38.76 30.26
N LYS A 239 -18.29 39.50 29.22
CA LYS A 239 -19.57 40.22 29.19
C LYS A 239 -20.77 39.34 28.84
N LYS A 240 -20.57 38.01 28.71
CA LYS A 240 -21.61 37.02 28.37
C LYS A 240 -22.32 37.27 27.03
N TRP A 241 -21.70 37.99 26.10
CA TRP A 241 -22.21 38.15 24.74
C TRP A 241 -22.10 36.85 23.93
N CYS A 242 -21.13 36.01 24.25
CA CYS A 242 -20.84 34.77 23.53
C CYS A 242 -20.14 33.75 24.42
N GLN A 243 -20.22 32.47 24.07
CA GLN A 243 -19.43 31.40 24.70
C GLN A 243 -18.44 30.82 23.70
N ILE A 244 -17.18 30.63 24.12
CA ILE A 244 -16.22 29.86 23.33
C ILE A 244 -16.57 28.38 23.49
N VAL A 245 -16.95 27.73 22.40
CA VAL A 245 -17.19 26.30 22.32
C VAL A 245 -16.15 25.66 21.41
N GLU A 246 -15.70 24.47 21.75
CA GLU A 246 -14.86 23.67 20.87
C GLU A 246 -15.74 22.79 20.00
N LYS A 247 -15.68 23.00 18.68
CA LYS A 247 -16.36 22.15 17.71
C LYS A 247 -15.32 21.25 17.06
N GLU A 248 -15.64 19.97 16.96
CA GLU A 248 -14.85 19.05 16.16
C GLU A 248 -14.99 19.40 14.66
N VAL A 249 -13.87 19.54 13.97
CA VAL A 249 -13.82 19.84 12.53
C VAL A 249 -13.01 18.75 11.83
N LEU A 250 -13.59 18.17 10.78
CA LEU A 250 -12.90 17.20 9.94
C LEU A 250 -11.79 17.90 9.16
N ARG A 251 -10.61 17.28 9.06
CA ARG A 251 -9.55 17.75 8.18
C ARG A 251 -9.90 17.32 6.75
N ASP A 252 -10.45 18.23 5.95
CA ASP A 252 -10.64 18.00 4.53
C ASP A 252 -9.34 18.34 3.77
N PRO A 253 -8.65 17.37 3.15
CA PRO A 253 -7.44 17.62 2.37
C PRO A 253 -7.68 18.48 1.11
N PHE A 254 -8.94 18.67 0.72
CA PHE A 254 -9.35 19.31 -0.53
C PHE A 254 -10.20 20.58 -0.32
N ALA A 255 -10.31 21.09 0.90
CA ALA A 255 -11.12 22.28 1.22
C ALA A 255 -10.79 23.50 0.34
N ASP A 256 -9.53 23.64 -0.07
CA ASP A 256 -9.05 24.78 -0.88
C ASP A 256 -9.18 24.54 -2.41
N VAL A 257 -9.81 23.44 -2.84
CA VAL A 257 -9.91 23.06 -4.27
C VAL A 257 -11.36 23.08 -4.73
N SER A 258 -11.66 23.91 -5.73
CA SER A 258 -12.96 23.93 -6.41
C SER A 258 -12.99 22.89 -7.54
N PHE A 259 -14.01 22.05 -7.56
CA PHE A 259 -14.23 21.02 -8.58
C PHE A 259 -15.41 21.40 -9.50
N GLU A 260 -15.20 21.42 -10.81
CA GLU A 260 -16.28 21.62 -11.79
C GLU A 260 -17.04 20.31 -12.03
N GLN A 261 -18.37 20.36 -12.07
CA GLN A 261 -19.18 19.14 -12.22
C GLN A 261 -19.10 18.59 -13.64
N SER A 262 -18.77 17.30 -13.78
CA SER A 262 -18.69 16.61 -15.08
C SER A 262 -19.93 15.76 -15.40
N SER A 263 -20.28 15.68 -16.69
CA SER A 263 -21.35 14.82 -17.22
C SER A 263 -20.80 13.51 -17.78
N ASP A 264 -21.68 12.54 -18.02
CA ASP A 264 -21.33 11.30 -18.71
C ASP A 264 -20.79 11.56 -20.11
N LEU A 265 -19.76 10.81 -20.50
CA LEU A 265 -19.29 10.78 -21.88
C LEU A 265 -20.07 9.72 -22.67
N THR A 266 -20.17 9.95 -23.98
CA THR A 266 -20.72 8.93 -24.89
C THR A 266 -19.78 7.74 -24.97
N LEU A 267 -20.28 6.56 -24.59
CA LEU A 267 -19.51 5.32 -24.67
C LEU A 267 -19.34 4.88 -26.14
N THR A 268 -18.15 4.39 -26.47
CA THR A 268 -17.89 3.63 -27.69
C THR A 268 -18.61 2.27 -27.66
N HIS A 269 -18.66 1.57 -28.80
CA HIS A 269 -19.29 0.25 -28.88
C HIS A 269 -18.72 -0.75 -27.87
N ASP A 270 -17.39 -0.96 -27.87
CA ASP A 270 -16.70 -1.85 -26.91
C ASP A 270 -16.98 -1.46 -25.45
N GLN A 271 -16.99 -0.14 -25.15
CA GLN A 271 -17.26 0.35 -23.81
C GLN A 271 -18.71 0.12 -23.38
N SER A 272 -19.67 0.30 -24.29
CA SER A 272 -21.09 0.07 -24.04
C SER A 272 -21.37 -1.42 -23.81
N GLU A 273 -20.76 -2.31 -24.59
CA GLU A 273 -20.89 -3.76 -24.38
C GLU A 273 -20.35 -4.17 -22.99
N ALA A 274 -19.14 -3.69 -22.64
CA ALA A 274 -18.54 -3.95 -21.34
C ALA A 274 -19.41 -3.39 -20.19
N TYR A 275 -19.87 -2.14 -20.33
CA TYR A 275 -20.75 -1.49 -19.36
C TYR A 275 -22.05 -2.26 -19.16
N ASN A 276 -22.71 -2.69 -20.24
CA ASN A 276 -23.99 -3.41 -20.16
C ASN A 276 -23.86 -4.75 -19.41
N GLN A 277 -22.76 -5.49 -19.63
CA GLN A 277 -22.51 -6.74 -18.91
C GLN A 277 -22.25 -6.51 -17.41
N ILE A 278 -21.46 -5.49 -17.07
CA ILE A 278 -21.21 -5.09 -15.68
C ILE A 278 -22.52 -4.63 -15.03
N HIS A 279 -23.28 -3.78 -15.72
CA HIS A 279 -24.55 -3.23 -15.25
C HIS A 279 -25.56 -4.33 -14.96
N ALA A 280 -25.63 -5.38 -15.80
CA ALA A 280 -26.50 -6.52 -15.54
C ALA A 280 -26.14 -7.22 -14.22
N ALA A 281 -24.85 -7.47 -13.97
CA ALA A 281 -24.40 -8.06 -12.70
C ALA A 281 -24.67 -7.16 -11.49
N VAL A 282 -24.49 -5.83 -11.62
CA VAL A 282 -24.85 -4.85 -10.58
C VAL A 282 -26.36 -4.86 -10.31
N LYS A 283 -27.18 -4.92 -11.37
CA LYS A 283 -28.63 -4.91 -11.25
C LYS A 283 -29.14 -6.15 -10.53
N ASP A 284 -28.59 -7.32 -10.88
CA ASP A 284 -29.04 -8.62 -10.41
C ASP A 284 -28.44 -9.02 -9.03
N ASP A 285 -27.68 -8.13 -8.38
CA ASP A 285 -26.93 -8.43 -7.14
C ASP A 285 -26.16 -9.75 -7.29
N ARG A 286 -25.39 -9.85 -8.37
CA ARG A 286 -24.63 -11.06 -8.70
C ARG A 286 -23.14 -10.82 -8.53
N HIS A 287 -22.51 -11.66 -7.72
CA HIS A 287 -21.06 -11.74 -7.71
C HIS A 287 -20.54 -12.29 -9.04
N GLU A 288 -19.74 -11.49 -9.73
CA GLU A 288 -19.01 -11.88 -10.93
C GLU A 288 -17.70 -11.12 -11.03
N VAL A 289 -16.63 -11.82 -11.42
CA VAL A 289 -15.32 -11.20 -11.60
C VAL A 289 -15.09 -10.93 -13.08
N PHE A 290 -15.03 -9.65 -13.45
CA PHE A 290 -14.76 -9.20 -14.81
C PHE A 290 -13.29 -8.84 -14.96
N LEU A 291 -12.61 -9.38 -15.98
CA LEU A 291 -11.32 -8.88 -16.44
C LEU A 291 -11.57 -7.91 -17.60
N LEU A 292 -11.48 -6.60 -17.34
CA LEU A 292 -11.59 -5.56 -18.36
C LEU A 292 -10.22 -5.30 -18.98
N LYS A 293 -9.95 -5.96 -20.09
CA LYS A 293 -8.73 -5.78 -20.89
C LYS A 293 -8.94 -4.66 -21.90
N GLY A 294 -8.36 -3.50 -21.66
CA GLY A 294 -8.46 -2.36 -22.58
C GLY A 294 -7.13 -1.72 -22.88
N VAL A 295 -6.80 -1.52 -24.16
CA VAL A 295 -5.55 -0.87 -24.59
C VAL A 295 -5.34 0.49 -23.89
N THR A 296 -4.11 0.97 -23.82
CA THR A 296 -3.85 2.29 -23.21
C THR A 296 -4.61 3.39 -23.96
N GLY A 297 -5.42 4.18 -23.24
CA GLY A 297 -6.29 5.19 -23.85
C GLY A 297 -7.65 4.66 -24.36
N SER A 298 -8.01 3.40 -24.10
CA SER A 298 -9.35 2.83 -24.43
C SER A 298 -10.51 3.38 -23.59
N GLY A 299 -10.25 4.24 -22.60
CA GLY A 299 -11.30 4.82 -21.77
C GLY A 299 -11.91 3.90 -20.71
N LYS A 300 -11.15 2.91 -20.20
CA LYS A 300 -11.58 2.05 -19.06
C LYS A 300 -12.18 2.85 -17.89
N THR A 301 -11.57 3.97 -17.55
CA THR A 301 -12.02 4.86 -16.47
C THR A 301 -13.45 5.35 -16.67
N GLU A 302 -13.88 5.57 -17.91
CA GLU A 302 -15.26 6.01 -18.17
C GLU A 302 -16.26 4.90 -17.87
N VAL A 303 -15.96 3.66 -18.27
CA VAL A 303 -16.77 2.47 -17.91
C VAL A 303 -16.87 2.35 -16.39
N TYR A 304 -15.78 2.59 -15.65
CA TYR A 304 -15.79 2.58 -14.17
C TYR A 304 -16.71 3.65 -13.60
N LEU A 305 -16.58 4.91 -14.05
CA LEU A 305 -17.35 6.03 -13.52
C LEU A 305 -18.86 5.83 -13.75
N GLN A 306 -19.27 5.38 -14.93
CA GLN A 306 -20.68 5.12 -15.22
C GLN A 306 -21.20 3.91 -14.43
N SER A 307 -20.38 2.89 -14.22
CA SER A 307 -20.75 1.73 -13.39
C SER A 307 -20.92 2.12 -11.92
N ILE A 308 -20.04 2.97 -11.39
CA ILE A 308 -20.15 3.51 -10.03
C ILE A 308 -21.40 4.37 -9.89
N ALA A 309 -21.70 5.25 -10.86
CA ALA A 309 -22.91 6.07 -10.84
C ALA A 309 -24.17 5.20 -10.68
N ARG A 310 -24.24 4.07 -11.39
CA ARG A 310 -25.38 3.15 -11.27
C ARG A 310 -25.50 2.48 -9.89
N VAL A 311 -24.37 2.16 -9.27
CA VAL A 311 -24.33 1.58 -7.92
C VAL A 311 -24.81 2.59 -6.89
N LEU A 312 -24.41 3.85 -7.02
CA LEU A 312 -24.88 4.94 -6.17
C LEU A 312 -26.38 5.19 -6.32
N GLU A 313 -26.94 5.07 -7.53
CA GLU A 313 -28.39 5.14 -7.74
C GLU A 313 -29.17 4.05 -7.00
N LYS A 314 -28.55 2.89 -6.73
CA LYS A 314 -29.11 1.82 -5.87
C LYS A 314 -28.93 2.10 -4.36
N GLY A 315 -28.27 3.20 -3.98
CA GLY A 315 -27.96 3.53 -2.59
C GLY A 315 -26.82 2.69 -2.00
N GLU A 316 -25.98 2.09 -2.86
CA GLU A 316 -24.88 1.22 -2.47
C GLU A 316 -23.54 1.93 -2.64
N GLY A 317 -22.52 1.47 -1.89
CA GLY A 317 -21.17 2.00 -1.98
C GLY A 317 -20.35 1.36 -3.09
N ALA A 318 -19.34 2.08 -3.57
CA ALA A 318 -18.38 1.57 -4.54
C ALA A 318 -16.95 1.77 -4.05
N LEU A 319 -16.10 0.76 -4.28
CA LEU A 319 -14.69 0.80 -3.93
C LEU A 319 -13.83 0.75 -5.20
N MET A 320 -12.96 1.74 -5.38
CA MET A 320 -11.98 1.76 -6.45
C MET A 320 -10.55 1.80 -5.92
N LEU A 321 -9.82 0.73 -6.17
CA LEU A 321 -8.41 0.65 -5.88
C LEU A 321 -7.59 1.05 -7.11
N VAL A 322 -6.63 1.94 -6.90
CA VAL A 322 -5.60 2.30 -7.87
C VAL A 322 -4.22 2.02 -7.26
N PRO A 323 -3.18 1.78 -8.08
CA PRO A 323 -1.82 1.74 -7.57
C PRO A 323 -1.51 3.06 -6.86
N GLU A 324 -0.76 3.02 -5.75
CA GLU A 324 -0.49 4.22 -4.94
C GLU A 324 0.12 5.37 -5.76
N ILE A 325 0.96 5.03 -6.73
CA ILE A 325 1.61 5.97 -7.65
C ILE A 325 0.67 6.53 -8.73
N ALA A 326 -0.46 5.87 -8.97
CA ALA A 326 -1.46 6.25 -9.96
C ALA A 326 -2.60 7.08 -9.37
N LEU A 327 -2.67 7.24 -8.04
CA LEU A 327 -3.60 8.16 -7.39
C LEU A 327 -3.12 9.62 -7.55
N THR A 328 -3.15 10.08 -8.79
CA THR A 328 -2.74 11.42 -9.17
C THR A 328 -3.83 12.44 -8.80
N PRO A 329 -3.48 13.73 -8.63
CA PRO A 329 -4.48 14.78 -8.47
C PRO A 329 -5.52 14.78 -9.58
N GLN A 330 -5.14 14.45 -10.83
CA GLN A 330 -6.06 14.32 -11.97
C GLN A 330 -7.11 13.22 -11.76
N MET A 331 -6.70 12.07 -11.23
CA MET A 331 -7.65 11.00 -10.88
C MET A 331 -8.58 11.44 -9.75
N VAL A 332 -8.05 12.04 -8.69
CA VAL A 332 -8.88 12.54 -7.58
C VAL A 332 -9.88 13.59 -8.06
N ASP A 333 -9.42 14.55 -8.86
CA ASP A 333 -10.23 15.61 -9.48
C ASP A 333 -11.36 15.00 -10.30
N ARG A 334 -11.07 14.05 -11.19
CA ARG A 334 -12.10 13.38 -12.00
C ARG A 334 -13.20 12.73 -11.16
N PHE A 335 -12.85 12.10 -10.04
CA PHE A 335 -13.83 11.48 -9.12
C PHE A 335 -14.61 12.52 -8.31
N LYS A 336 -13.94 13.53 -7.76
CA LYS A 336 -14.58 14.63 -7.02
C LYS A 336 -15.50 15.47 -7.92
N SER A 337 -15.11 15.72 -9.16
CA SER A 337 -15.91 16.39 -10.17
C SER A 337 -17.18 15.58 -10.54
N ARG A 338 -17.11 14.25 -10.50
CA ARG A 338 -18.24 13.37 -10.82
C ARG A 338 -19.20 13.15 -9.64
N PHE A 339 -18.68 12.90 -8.45
CA PHE A 339 -19.49 12.46 -7.28
C PHE A 339 -19.41 13.41 -6.07
N LYS A 340 -18.71 14.54 -6.19
CA LYS A 340 -18.61 15.62 -5.18
C LYS A 340 -18.20 15.10 -3.80
N GLU A 341 -18.98 15.46 -2.78
CA GLU A 341 -18.72 15.16 -1.38
C GLU A 341 -18.89 13.67 -1.06
N GLN A 342 -19.51 12.86 -1.92
CA GLN A 342 -19.70 11.42 -1.69
C GLN A 342 -18.41 10.60 -1.86
N VAL A 343 -17.30 11.23 -2.28
CA VAL A 343 -16.00 10.56 -2.45
C VAL A 343 -15.13 10.74 -1.21
N ALA A 344 -14.64 9.62 -0.68
CA ALA A 344 -13.52 9.56 0.25
C ALA A 344 -12.24 9.09 -0.46
N VAL A 345 -11.10 9.69 -0.11
CA VAL A 345 -9.82 9.40 -0.76
C VAL A 345 -8.84 8.85 0.27
N LEU A 346 -8.32 7.64 0.07
CA LEU A 346 -7.42 6.97 1.02
C LEU A 346 -6.07 6.63 0.39
N HIS A 347 -5.00 7.27 0.86
CA HIS A 347 -3.63 6.96 0.42
C HIS A 347 -2.56 7.30 1.47
N SER A 348 -1.35 6.79 1.26
CA SER A 348 -0.19 6.97 2.15
C SER A 348 0.17 8.43 2.40
N GLY A 349 -0.04 9.28 1.39
CA GLY A 349 0.25 10.72 1.42
C GLY A 349 -0.63 11.53 2.36
N LEU A 350 -1.72 10.97 2.90
CA LEU A 350 -2.49 11.57 3.99
C LEU A 350 -1.81 11.32 5.34
N SER A 351 -1.87 12.31 6.22
CA SER A 351 -1.50 12.17 7.62
C SER A 351 -2.44 11.21 8.35
N ASP A 352 -2.03 10.69 9.50
CA ASP A 352 -2.83 9.76 10.28
C ASP A 352 -4.18 10.38 10.72
N GLY A 353 -4.19 11.70 11.00
CA GLY A 353 -5.42 12.44 11.28
C GLY A 353 -6.35 12.57 10.08
N GLU A 354 -5.82 12.92 8.90
CA GLU A 354 -6.60 13.00 7.65
C GLU A 354 -7.19 11.63 7.26
N LYS A 355 -6.40 10.54 7.38
CA LYS A 355 -6.90 9.17 7.15
C LYS A 355 -8.01 8.78 8.10
N TYR A 356 -7.90 9.18 9.36
CA TYR A 356 -8.92 8.91 10.37
C TYR A 356 -10.23 9.65 10.07
N ASP A 357 -10.14 10.91 9.65
CA ASP A 357 -11.30 11.72 9.29
C ASP A 357 -12.01 11.15 8.03
N GLU A 358 -11.26 10.77 6.99
CA GLU A 358 -11.80 10.08 5.80
C GLU A 358 -12.41 8.72 6.15
N TRP A 359 -11.76 7.94 7.02
CA TRP A 359 -12.29 6.66 7.49
C TRP A 359 -13.61 6.84 8.27
N ARG A 360 -13.73 7.87 9.12
CA ARG A 360 -14.98 8.19 9.82
C ARG A 360 -16.08 8.59 8.86
N LYS A 361 -15.76 9.37 7.83
CA LYS A 361 -16.70 9.76 6.78
C LYS A 361 -17.31 8.53 6.11
N ILE A 362 -16.48 7.54 5.79
CA ILE A 362 -16.93 6.25 5.22
C ILE A 362 -17.79 5.49 6.23
N SER A 363 -17.30 5.31 7.46
CA SER A 363 -18.00 4.55 8.51
C SER A 363 -19.37 5.16 8.89
N ARG A 364 -19.51 6.48 8.78
CA ARG A 364 -20.77 7.21 9.03
C ARG A 364 -21.72 7.22 7.84
N GLY A 365 -21.30 6.72 6.68
CA GLY A 365 -22.08 6.76 5.45
C GLY A 365 -22.11 8.13 4.76
N GLU A 366 -21.25 9.07 5.17
CA GLU A 366 -21.10 10.38 4.55
C GLU A 366 -20.35 10.29 3.20
N ALA A 367 -19.60 9.21 2.97
CA ALA A 367 -18.98 8.89 1.69
C ALA A 367 -19.41 7.49 1.22
N ALA A 368 -19.91 7.42 -0.02
CA ALA A 368 -20.35 6.18 -0.66
C ALA A 368 -19.33 5.65 -1.68
N VAL A 369 -18.46 6.52 -2.21
CA VAL A 369 -17.38 6.13 -3.12
C VAL A 369 -16.05 6.22 -2.39
N VAL A 370 -15.28 5.15 -2.39
CA VAL A 370 -13.92 5.14 -1.84
C VAL A 370 -12.93 4.96 -2.98
N VAL A 371 -12.01 5.92 -3.13
CA VAL A 371 -10.91 5.83 -4.08
C VAL A 371 -9.60 5.77 -3.29
N GLY A 372 -8.77 4.76 -3.53
CA GLY A 372 -7.51 4.71 -2.81
C GLY A 372 -6.53 3.64 -3.20
N ALA A 373 -5.43 3.58 -2.46
CA ALA A 373 -4.37 2.59 -2.65
C ALA A 373 -4.75 1.21 -2.08
N ARG A 374 -3.82 0.24 -2.14
CA ARG A 374 -3.99 -1.15 -1.66
C ARG A 374 -4.75 -1.27 -0.33
N SER A 375 -4.38 -0.50 0.70
CA SER A 375 -4.97 -0.60 2.05
C SER A 375 -6.43 -0.19 2.13
N SER A 376 -6.94 0.56 1.14
CA SER A 376 -8.32 1.02 1.08
C SER A 376 -9.30 -0.13 0.82
N ILE A 377 -8.79 -1.33 0.50
CA ILE A 377 -9.60 -2.54 0.39
C ILE A 377 -10.32 -2.89 1.69
N PHE A 378 -9.89 -2.34 2.83
CA PHE A 378 -10.54 -2.52 4.13
C PHE A 378 -11.47 -1.37 4.52
N ALA A 379 -11.81 -0.48 3.57
CA ALA A 379 -12.74 0.61 3.85
C ALA A 379 -14.11 0.06 4.33
N PRO A 380 -14.64 0.58 5.45
CA PRO A 380 -15.82 0.03 6.11
C PRO A 380 -17.13 0.53 5.47
N LEU A 381 -17.31 0.26 4.18
CA LEU A 381 -18.59 0.50 3.49
C LEU A 381 -19.64 -0.50 4.00
N ASN A 382 -20.89 -0.05 4.17
CA ASN A 382 -21.96 -0.90 4.70
C ASN A 382 -22.43 -1.96 3.70
N LYS A 383 -22.83 -1.55 2.48
CA LYS A 383 -23.19 -2.43 1.37
C LYS A 383 -22.40 -1.99 0.14
N ILE A 384 -21.56 -2.87 -0.39
CA ILE A 384 -20.73 -2.58 -1.57
C ILE A 384 -21.43 -3.17 -2.79
N GLY A 385 -21.80 -2.34 -3.75
CA GLY A 385 -22.40 -2.78 -5.02
C GLY A 385 -21.40 -2.95 -6.16
N LEU A 386 -20.15 -2.50 -5.99
CA LEU A 386 -19.09 -2.67 -6.98
C LEU A 386 -17.70 -2.48 -6.38
N ILE A 387 -16.76 -3.35 -6.76
CA ILE A 387 -15.34 -3.21 -6.45
C ILE A 387 -14.54 -3.15 -7.76
N ILE A 388 -13.64 -2.17 -7.89
CA ILE A 388 -12.79 -1.99 -9.06
C ILE A 388 -11.33 -2.00 -8.61
N ILE A 389 -10.48 -2.72 -9.34
CA ILE A 389 -9.03 -2.66 -9.22
C ILE A 389 -8.47 -2.27 -10.58
N ASP A 390 -8.01 -1.04 -10.71
CA ASP A 390 -7.35 -0.58 -11.95
C ASP A 390 -5.87 -0.96 -11.95
N GLU A 391 -5.30 -1.14 -13.14
CA GLU A 391 -3.95 -1.69 -13.32
C GLU A 391 -3.69 -2.94 -12.45
N GLU A 392 -4.61 -3.92 -12.47
CA GLU A 392 -4.59 -5.09 -11.55
C GLU A 392 -3.28 -5.89 -11.56
N HIS A 393 -2.51 -5.80 -12.65
CA HIS A 393 -1.23 -6.47 -12.84
C HIS A 393 -0.13 -5.93 -11.93
N GLU A 394 -0.37 -4.81 -11.24
CA GLU A 394 0.59 -4.16 -10.38
C GLU A 394 0.94 -4.97 -9.13
N THR A 395 2.23 -5.20 -8.96
CA THR A 395 2.76 -5.95 -7.81
C THR A 395 2.47 -5.28 -6.47
N THR A 396 2.24 -3.96 -6.46
CA THR A 396 1.96 -3.19 -5.24
C THR A 396 0.65 -3.59 -4.56
N TYR A 397 -0.23 -4.35 -5.23
CA TYR A 397 -1.42 -4.91 -4.62
C TYR A 397 -1.16 -6.08 -3.67
N LYS A 398 0.03 -6.68 -3.69
CA LYS A 398 0.49 -7.63 -2.67
C LYS A 398 1.15 -6.88 -1.51
N GLN A 399 0.75 -7.21 -0.29
CA GLN A 399 1.40 -6.75 0.94
C GLN A 399 2.66 -7.58 1.20
N GLU A 400 3.79 -6.90 1.43
CA GLU A 400 5.07 -7.54 1.77
C GLU A 400 5.21 -7.82 3.27
N GLU A 401 4.61 -6.97 4.11
CA GLU A 401 4.57 -7.15 5.57
C GLU A 401 3.37 -7.99 6.02
N PHE A 402 3.42 -8.53 7.23
CA PHE A 402 2.29 -9.28 7.77
C PHE A 402 1.08 -8.37 8.07
N PRO A 403 -0.15 -8.76 7.69
CA PRO A 403 -0.53 -9.96 6.91
C PRO A 403 -0.21 -9.84 5.42
N LYS A 404 0.39 -10.87 4.81
CA LYS A 404 0.84 -10.85 3.40
C LYS A 404 -0.27 -11.14 2.39
N TYR A 405 -1.31 -10.32 2.39
CA TYR A 405 -2.47 -10.49 1.50
C TYR A 405 -2.26 -9.88 0.11
N HIS A 406 -3.05 -10.32 -0.86
CA HIS A 406 -3.18 -9.67 -2.16
C HIS A 406 -4.54 -8.97 -2.25
N ALA A 407 -4.58 -7.66 -2.52
CA ALA A 407 -5.83 -6.89 -2.52
C ALA A 407 -6.88 -7.40 -3.53
N ARG A 408 -6.45 -7.93 -4.68
CA ARG A 408 -7.34 -8.65 -5.61
C ARG A 408 -8.11 -9.79 -4.95
N ASP A 409 -7.44 -10.62 -4.19
CA ASP A 409 -8.06 -11.81 -3.61
C ASP A 409 -9.03 -11.38 -2.48
N VAL A 410 -8.68 -10.32 -1.73
CA VAL A 410 -9.59 -9.68 -0.78
C VAL A 410 -10.79 -9.05 -1.49
N ALA A 411 -10.61 -8.37 -2.62
CA ALA A 411 -11.71 -7.79 -3.39
C ALA A 411 -12.68 -8.86 -3.90
N ILE A 412 -12.17 -9.99 -4.37
CA ILE A 412 -13.02 -11.13 -4.78
C ILE A 412 -13.81 -11.65 -3.58
N TRP A 413 -13.16 -11.85 -2.42
CA TRP A 413 -13.83 -12.26 -1.20
C TRP A 413 -14.94 -11.27 -0.78
N ARG A 414 -14.65 -9.96 -0.79
CA ARG A 414 -15.64 -8.92 -0.45
C ARG A 414 -16.78 -8.88 -1.47
N GLY A 415 -16.47 -9.07 -2.76
CA GLY A 415 -17.47 -9.18 -3.81
C GLY A 415 -18.42 -10.37 -3.59
N GLN A 416 -17.90 -11.50 -3.12
CA GLN A 416 -18.71 -12.66 -2.76
C GLN A 416 -19.58 -12.37 -1.53
N TYR A 417 -19.01 -11.72 -0.51
CA TYR A 417 -19.74 -11.39 0.71
C TYR A 417 -20.91 -10.42 0.47
N HIS A 418 -20.75 -9.47 -0.46
CA HIS A 418 -21.76 -8.46 -0.78
C HIS A 418 -22.60 -8.80 -2.02
N ASP A 419 -22.39 -9.97 -2.63
CA ASP A 419 -23.02 -10.38 -3.89
C ASP A 419 -22.86 -9.32 -5.01
N CYS A 420 -21.66 -8.76 -5.14
CA CYS A 420 -21.39 -7.67 -6.07
C CYS A 420 -20.25 -7.97 -7.06
N PRO A 421 -20.27 -7.35 -8.24
CA PRO A 421 -19.25 -7.55 -9.25
C PRO A 421 -17.90 -6.94 -8.85
N VAL A 422 -16.83 -7.59 -9.32
CA VAL A 422 -15.45 -7.15 -9.17
C VAL A 422 -14.83 -6.93 -10.54
N ILE A 423 -14.39 -5.71 -10.83
CA ILE A 423 -13.72 -5.38 -12.09
C ILE A 423 -12.22 -5.32 -11.88
N LEU A 424 -11.50 -6.16 -12.62
CA LEU A 424 -10.05 -6.15 -12.72
C LEU A 424 -9.67 -5.46 -14.03
N GLY A 425 -9.23 -4.22 -13.93
CA GLY A 425 -8.87 -3.37 -15.05
C GLY A 425 -7.39 -3.48 -15.42
N SER A 426 -7.07 -3.69 -16.69
CA SER A 426 -5.67 -3.61 -17.14
C SER A 426 -5.55 -3.46 -18.65
N ALA A 427 -4.49 -2.78 -19.12
CA ALA A 427 -4.09 -2.87 -20.53
C ALA A 427 -3.26 -4.14 -20.81
N THR A 428 -2.51 -4.58 -19.82
CA THR A 428 -1.62 -5.74 -19.88
C THR A 428 -1.89 -6.62 -18.66
N PRO A 429 -3.01 -7.37 -18.63
CA PRO A 429 -3.37 -8.19 -17.49
C PRO A 429 -2.25 -9.13 -17.06
N SER A 430 -2.14 -9.38 -15.76
CA SER A 430 -1.33 -10.45 -15.20
C SER A 430 -1.70 -11.76 -15.86
N LEU A 431 -0.69 -12.61 -16.10
CA LEU A 431 -0.93 -13.89 -16.75
C LEU A 431 -1.86 -14.78 -15.91
N GLU A 432 -1.82 -14.65 -14.58
CA GLU A 432 -2.76 -15.29 -13.66
C GLU A 432 -4.21 -14.87 -13.93
N SER A 433 -4.51 -13.56 -13.96
CA SER A 433 -5.86 -13.06 -14.21
C SER A 433 -6.35 -13.42 -15.62
N ARG A 434 -5.49 -13.30 -16.63
CA ARG A 434 -5.81 -13.69 -18.02
C ARG A 434 -6.06 -15.19 -18.16
N ALA A 435 -5.33 -16.03 -17.43
CA ALA A 435 -5.54 -17.49 -17.45
C ALA A 435 -6.90 -17.87 -16.85
N ARG A 436 -7.29 -17.25 -15.74
CA ARG A 436 -8.61 -17.45 -15.12
C ARG A 436 -9.73 -17.01 -16.07
N ALA A 437 -9.56 -15.87 -16.72
CA ALA A 437 -10.51 -15.40 -17.74
C ALA A 437 -10.59 -16.34 -18.95
N THR A 438 -9.46 -16.87 -19.41
CA THR A 438 -9.42 -17.86 -20.52
C THR A 438 -10.13 -19.16 -20.16
N LYS A 439 -10.17 -19.51 -18.87
CA LYS A 439 -10.86 -20.71 -18.35
C LYS A 439 -12.33 -20.46 -18.01
N GLY A 440 -12.85 -19.26 -18.21
CA GLY A 440 -14.24 -18.89 -17.84
C GLY A 440 -14.45 -18.74 -16.34
N VAL A 441 -13.38 -18.70 -15.54
CA VAL A 441 -13.48 -18.40 -14.11
C VAL A 441 -13.74 -16.90 -13.89
N TYR A 442 -13.16 -16.06 -14.74
CA TYR A 442 -13.47 -14.63 -14.85
C TYR A 442 -14.11 -14.36 -16.22
N SER A 443 -14.96 -13.35 -16.30
CA SER A 443 -15.57 -12.90 -17.56
C SER A 443 -14.66 -11.88 -18.24
N LEU A 444 -14.22 -12.16 -19.47
CA LEU A 444 -13.30 -11.29 -20.20
C LEU A 444 -14.06 -10.23 -21.00
N LEU A 445 -13.85 -8.96 -20.66
CA LEU A 445 -14.35 -7.82 -21.41
C LEU A 445 -13.18 -7.16 -22.15
N LYS A 446 -13.35 -6.82 -23.43
CA LYS A 446 -12.26 -6.27 -24.26
C LYS A 446 -12.61 -4.88 -24.78
N LEU A 447 -11.68 -3.94 -24.63
CA LEU A 447 -11.70 -2.64 -25.29
C LEU A 447 -10.50 -2.55 -26.24
N ASN A 448 -10.71 -2.84 -27.52
CA ASN A 448 -9.62 -3.04 -28.48
C ASN A 448 -9.13 -1.72 -29.09
N THR A 449 -9.97 -0.69 -29.10
CA THR A 449 -9.67 0.61 -29.72
C THR A 449 -9.44 1.70 -28.68
N ARG A 450 -8.60 2.70 -29.01
CA ARG A 450 -8.50 3.93 -28.20
C ARG A 450 -9.79 4.74 -28.31
N ALA A 451 -10.21 5.36 -27.21
CA ALA A 451 -11.43 6.16 -27.17
C ALA A 451 -11.37 7.37 -28.13
N ASN A 452 -10.18 7.92 -28.35
CA ASN A 452 -9.93 9.02 -29.28
C ASN A 452 -9.60 8.56 -30.72
N GLN A 453 -9.72 7.26 -31.03
CA GLN A 453 -9.41 6.65 -32.33
C GLN A 453 -7.98 6.88 -32.88
N GLN A 454 -7.05 7.41 -32.08
CA GLN A 454 -5.66 7.60 -32.51
C GLN A 454 -4.90 6.27 -32.59
N THR A 455 -3.90 6.21 -33.46
CA THR A 455 -3.00 5.04 -33.60
C THR A 455 -2.04 4.95 -32.42
N MET A 456 -1.59 3.73 -32.11
CA MET A 456 -0.49 3.52 -31.16
C MET A 456 0.82 4.16 -31.71
N PRO A 457 1.68 4.68 -30.83
CA PRO A 457 2.94 5.31 -31.25
C PRO A 457 3.91 4.28 -31.81
N GLU A 458 4.81 4.73 -32.69
CA GLU A 458 5.84 3.88 -33.25
C GLU A 458 6.91 3.59 -32.19
N VAL A 459 7.21 2.30 -32.00
CA VAL A 459 8.27 1.83 -31.09
C VAL A 459 9.50 1.42 -31.90
N LYS A 460 10.59 2.16 -31.74
CA LYS A 460 11.91 1.87 -32.33
C LYS A 460 12.78 1.18 -31.28
N VAL A 461 13.37 0.03 -31.63
CA VAL A 461 14.27 -0.73 -30.74
C VAL A 461 15.68 -0.56 -31.27
N VAL A 462 16.58 -0.06 -30.43
CA VAL A 462 17.99 0.21 -30.74
C VAL A 462 18.85 -0.91 -30.15
N ASP A 463 19.68 -1.51 -31.00
CA ASP A 463 20.68 -2.48 -30.58
C ASP A 463 21.93 -1.78 -30.04
N MET A 464 22.11 -1.81 -28.73
CA MET A 464 23.26 -1.20 -28.07
C MET A 464 24.58 -1.94 -28.33
N ARG A 465 24.54 -3.16 -28.88
CA ARG A 465 25.75 -3.89 -29.32
C ARG A 465 26.35 -3.26 -30.57
N GLU A 466 25.50 -2.82 -31.50
CA GLU A 466 25.95 -2.14 -32.72
C GLU A 466 26.52 -0.75 -32.40
N GLU A 467 25.91 -0.01 -31.47
CA GLU A 467 26.47 1.24 -30.93
C GLU A 467 27.86 1.00 -30.32
N ALA A 468 28.04 -0.05 -29.52
CA ALA A 468 29.32 -0.39 -28.92
C ALA A 468 30.38 -0.75 -29.97
N ARG A 469 30.02 -1.46 -31.04
CA ARG A 469 30.90 -1.77 -32.18
C ARG A 469 31.28 -0.53 -32.98
N ALA A 470 30.36 0.41 -33.13
CA ALA A 470 30.62 1.72 -33.74
C ALA A 470 31.44 2.67 -32.85
N GLY A 471 31.79 2.25 -31.62
CA GLY A 471 32.62 3.01 -30.68
C GLY A 471 31.83 3.78 -29.61
N ASN A 472 30.50 3.81 -29.68
CA ASN A 472 29.66 4.43 -28.65
C ASN A 472 29.46 3.47 -27.46
N ARG A 473 30.16 3.75 -26.36
CA ARG A 473 30.05 2.98 -25.10
C ARG A 473 29.24 3.70 -24.02
N ALA A 474 28.58 4.81 -24.37
CA ALA A 474 27.74 5.59 -23.47
C ALA A 474 26.43 4.87 -23.12
N THR A 475 25.68 5.44 -22.18
CA THR A 475 24.35 4.93 -21.78
C THR A 475 23.27 5.26 -22.80
N PHE A 476 23.48 6.30 -23.62
CA PHE A 476 22.55 6.77 -24.65
C PHE A 476 23.10 6.45 -26.04
N SER A 477 22.26 5.90 -26.91
CA SER A 477 22.52 5.73 -28.33
C SER A 477 22.52 7.06 -29.04
N GLU A 478 23.21 7.14 -30.17
CA GLU A 478 23.19 8.37 -30.99
C GLU A 478 21.78 8.69 -31.48
N GLN A 479 20.95 7.66 -31.74
CA GLN A 479 19.54 7.86 -32.10
C GLN A 479 18.73 8.51 -30.98
N LEU A 480 18.81 8.00 -29.73
CA LEU A 480 18.05 8.58 -28.62
C LEU A 480 18.49 10.01 -28.33
N LYS A 481 19.79 10.26 -28.41
CA LYS A 481 20.37 11.60 -28.26
C LYS A 481 19.88 12.57 -29.33
N ALA A 482 19.85 12.15 -30.60
CA ALA A 482 19.37 12.98 -31.70
C ALA A 482 17.89 13.36 -31.49
N GLU A 483 17.03 12.40 -31.13
CA GLU A 483 15.62 12.69 -30.86
C GLU A 483 15.42 13.59 -29.63
N LEU A 484 16.20 13.41 -28.57
CA LEU A 484 16.12 14.31 -27.41
C LEU A 484 16.44 15.76 -27.79
N LEU A 485 17.48 15.97 -28.61
CA LEU A 485 17.85 17.30 -29.10
C LEU A 485 16.77 17.90 -30.01
N ASP A 486 16.17 17.10 -30.88
CA ASP A 486 15.05 17.51 -31.74
C ASP A 486 13.86 18.01 -30.90
N ARG A 487 13.45 17.27 -29.86
CA ARG A 487 12.36 17.69 -28.97
C ARG A 487 12.67 18.98 -28.23
N LEU A 488 13.90 19.14 -27.74
CA LEU A 488 14.34 20.39 -27.12
C LEU A 488 14.22 21.58 -28.09
N GLN A 489 14.61 21.42 -29.36
CA GLN A 489 14.49 22.46 -30.37
C GLN A 489 13.03 22.83 -30.66
N LYS A 490 12.15 21.81 -30.70
CA LYS A 490 10.70 21.98 -30.89
C LYS A 490 9.97 22.49 -29.64
N LYS A 491 10.66 22.67 -28.51
CA LYS A 491 10.08 23.00 -27.20
C LYS A 491 9.05 21.96 -26.74
N GLU A 492 9.31 20.70 -27.06
CA GLU A 492 8.51 19.56 -26.63
C GLU A 492 9.22 18.85 -25.47
N GLN A 493 8.48 18.02 -24.75
CA GLN A 493 8.99 17.36 -23.55
C GLN A 493 9.27 15.87 -23.80
N SER A 494 10.25 15.35 -23.07
CA SER A 494 10.66 13.95 -23.15
C SER A 494 10.57 13.25 -21.79
N VAL A 495 10.23 11.96 -21.81
CA VAL A 495 10.26 11.10 -20.62
C VAL A 495 11.31 10.02 -20.81
N LEU A 496 12.22 9.91 -19.84
CA LEU A 496 13.29 8.92 -19.84
C LEU A 496 13.09 7.93 -18.70
N LEU A 497 12.88 6.66 -19.05
CA LEU A 497 12.68 5.58 -18.12
C LEU A 497 13.98 4.83 -17.86
N LEU A 498 14.38 4.82 -16.59
CA LEU A 498 15.39 3.91 -16.07
C LEU A 498 14.71 2.78 -15.30
N ASN A 499 14.79 1.57 -15.84
CA ASN A 499 14.20 0.40 -15.23
C ASN A 499 15.06 -0.12 -14.08
N ARG A 500 14.90 0.47 -12.88
CA ARG A 500 15.65 0.09 -11.68
C ARG A 500 14.69 -0.38 -10.58
N ARG A 501 14.77 -1.65 -10.18
CA ARG A 501 14.24 -2.16 -8.90
C ARG A 501 15.26 -3.15 -8.31
N GLY A 502 15.67 -2.90 -7.07
CA GLY A 502 16.55 -3.79 -6.31
C GLY A 502 18.05 -3.51 -6.45
N TYR A 503 18.82 -4.06 -5.50
CA TYR A 503 20.29 -4.01 -5.44
C TYR A 503 20.95 -5.15 -6.21
N SER A 504 20.18 -6.10 -6.74
CA SER A 504 20.70 -7.29 -7.43
C SER A 504 21.31 -6.88 -8.76
N SER A 505 22.63 -6.77 -8.76
CA SER A 505 23.42 -6.58 -9.96
C SER A 505 23.55 -7.91 -10.68
N PHE A 506 23.43 -7.90 -12.01
CA PHE A 506 23.74 -9.04 -12.86
C PHE A 506 24.87 -8.67 -13.80
N VAL A 507 25.46 -9.69 -14.42
CA VAL A 507 26.58 -9.55 -15.33
C VAL A 507 26.08 -9.67 -16.77
N LEU A 508 26.41 -8.67 -17.60
CA LEU A 508 26.08 -8.65 -19.03
C LEU A 508 27.30 -8.26 -19.87
N CYS A 509 27.48 -8.96 -21.01
CA CYS A 509 28.48 -8.61 -22.02
C CYS A 509 27.94 -7.57 -22.99
N ARG A 510 28.63 -6.43 -23.14
CA ARG A 510 28.19 -5.34 -24.04
C ARG A 510 28.34 -5.66 -25.53
N ASP A 511 29.22 -6.58 -25.89
CA ASP A 511 29.52 -6.86 -27.30
C ASP A 511 28.57 -7.89 -27.91
N CYS A 512 28.07 -8.84 -27.11
CA CYS A 512 27.18 -9.90 -27.58
C CYS A 512 25.82 -9.99 -26.85
N GLY A 513 25.62 -9.24 -25.76
CA GLY A 513 24.38 -9.23 -24.97
C GLY A 513 24.23 -10.38 -23.98
N TYR A 514 25.19 -11.31 -23.92
CA TYR A 514 25.12 -12.49 -23.04
C TYR A 514 24.97 -12.10 -21.56
N VAL A 515 23.96 -12.67 -20.91
CA VAL A 515 23.73 -12.64 -19.46
C VAL A 515 24.16 -13.97 -18.87
N LEU A 516 24.83 -13.95 -17.72
CA LEU A 516 25.26 -15.18 -17.07
C LEU A 516 24.06 -15.93 -16.45
N GLU A 517 23.76 -17.09 -17.01
CA GLU A 517 22.66 -17.97 -16.59
C GLU A 517 23.12 -19.02 -15.55
N CYS A 518 22.18 -19.56 -14.78
CA CYS A 518 22.45 -20.67 -13.87
C CYS A 518 22.42 -22.01 -14.66
N PRO A 519 23.43 -22.89 -14.52
CA PRO A 519 23.42 -24.19 -15.20
C PRO A 519 22.31 -25.13 -14.69
N ASN A 520 21.79 -24.86 -13.49
CA ASN A 520 20.78 -25.70 -12.83
C ASN A 520 19.35 -25.10 -12.93
N CYS A 521 19.21 -23.84 -13.35
CA CYS A 521 17.94 -23.12 -13.32
C CYS A 521 17.82 -22.18 -14.53
N ASP A 522 16.64 -22.06 -15.12
CA ASP A 522 16.36 -21.16 -16.24
C ASP A 522 16.19 -19.68 -15.78
N ILE A 523 17.20 -19.17 -15.07
CA ILE A 523 17.30 -17.82 -14.51
C ILE A 523 18.74 -17.31 -14.55
N SER A 524 18.90 -15.99 -14.48
CA SER A 524 20.21 -15.35 -14.34
C SER A 524 20.84 -15.54 -12.96
N GLN A 525 22.16 -15.46 -12.88
CA GLN A 525 22.88 -15.41 -11.61
C GLN A 525 23.02 -13.98 -11.10
N THR A 526 23.00 -13.82 -9.78
CA THR A 526 23.18 -12.53 -9.11
C THR A 526 24.65 -12.31 -8.75
N LEU A 527 25.15 -11.11 -8.98
CA LEU A 527 26.49 -10.67 -8.62
C LEU A 527 26.53 -10.26 -7.15
N HIS A 528 27.43 -10.90 -6.40
CA HIS A 528 27.74 -10.56 -5.02
C HIS A 528 29.12 -9.92 -4.95
N MET A 529 29.17 -8.59 -4.85
CA MET A 529 30.43 -7.85 -4.87
C MET A 529 31.29 -8.09 -3.61
N ASP A 530 30.66 -8.31 -2.46
CA ASP A 530 31.36 -8.54 -1.19
C ASP A 530 32.18 -9.85 -1.22
N THR A 531 31.61 -10.90 -1.82
CA THR A 531 32.26 -12.20 -1.98
C THR A 531 32.96 -12.38 -3.32
N ARG A 532 32.80 -11.42 -4.24
CA ARG A 532 33.26 -11.49 -5.65
C ARG A 532 32.84 -12.78 -6.36
N THR A 533 31.61 -13.21 -6.15
CA THR A 533 31.05 -14.43 -6.76
C THR A 533 29.71 -14.18 -7.43
N MET A 534 29.36 -15.06 -8.36
CA MET A 534 28.05 -15.18 -8.97
C MET A 534 27.27 -16.26 -8.21
N LYS A 535 26.03 -15.96 -7.82
CA LYS A 535 25.19 -16.88 -7.04
C LYS A 535 23.79 -16.98 -7.61
N CYS A 536 23.27 -18.20 -7.70
CA CYS A 536 21.87 -18.48 -7.99
C CYS A 536 21.07 -18.61 -6.68
N HIS A 537 20.07 -17.75 -6.46
CA HIS A 537 19.26 -17.77 -5.23
C HIS A 537 18.17 -18.84 -5.20
N TYR A 538 17.97 -19.57 -6.29
CA TYR A 538 16.97 -20.63 -6.38
C TYR A 538 17.54 -21.99 -6.02
N CYS A 539 18.69 -22.37 -6.59
CA CYS A 539 19.33 -23.65 -6.31
C CYS A 539 20.61 -23.54 -5.47
N GLY A 540 21.11 -22.33 -5.20
CA GLY A 540 22.35 -22.13 -4.44
C GLY A 540 23.63 -22.40 -5.22
N HIS A 541 23.58 -22.48 -6.56
CA HIS A 541 24.79 -22.61 -7.37
C HIS A 541 25.67 -21.37 -7.24
N GLU A 542 26.98 -21.55 -7.09
CA GLU A 542 27.94 -20.46 -6.96
C GLU A 542 29.13 -20.66 -7.93
N GLU A 543 29.56 -19.59 -8.58
CA GLU A 543 30.75 -19.57 -9.43
C GLU A 543 31.51 -18.23 -9.35
N GLY A 544 32.72 -18.16 -9.91
CA GLY A 544 33.50 -16.93 -9.97
C GLY A 544 32.95 -15.93 -10.99
N ILE A 545 33.23 -14.64 -10.81
CA ILE A 545 32.88 -13.62 -11.82
C ILE A 545 33.76 -13.87 -13.06
N PRO A 546 33.16 -14.10 -14.25
CA PRO A 546 33.94 -14.32 -15.46
C PRO A 546 34.73 -13.05 -15.84
N SER A 547 36.01 -13.22 -16.19
CA SER A 547 36.87 -12.12 -16.70
C SER A 547 36.70 -11.89 -18.21
N SER A 548 36.22 -12.90 -18.94
CA SER A 548 35.87 -12.85 -20.35
C SER A 548 34.50 -13.49 -20.58
N CYS A 549 33.77 -13.01 -21.59
CA CYS A 549 32.45 -13.52 -21.90
C CYS A 549 32.54 -14.98 -22.35
N PRO A 550 31.81 -15.93 -21.74
CA PRO A 550 31.88 -17.33 -22.15
C PRO A 550 31.33 -17.57 -23.57
N LYS A 551 30.50 -16.66 -24.09
CA LYS A 551 29.91 -16.75 -25.42
C LYS A 551 30.77 -16.14 -26.54
N CYS A 552 31.42 -15.00 -26.29
CA CYS A 552 32.16 -14.26 -27.32
C CYS A 552 33.61 -13.92 -26.96
N GLN A 553 34.08 -14.36 -25.79
CA GLN A 553 35.42 -14.12 -25.23
C GLN A 553 35.81 -12.65 -25.01
N SER A 554 34.90 -11.71 -25.25
CA SER A 554 35.12 -10.29 -24.99
C SER A 554 35.35 -10.00 -23.49
N SER A 555 36.26 -9.08 -23.20
CA SER A 555 36.47 -8.50 -21.87
C SER A 555 35.49 -7.38 -21.52
N SER A 556 34.56 -7.02 -22.42
CA SER A 556 33.53 -5.99 -22.24
C SER A 556 32.39 -6.43 -21.32
N ILE A 557 32.72 -7.04 -20.18
CA ILE A 557 31.79 -7.44 -19.13
C ILE A 557 31.48 -6.22 -18.24
N ARG A 558 30.20 -5.97 -17.99
CA ARG A 558 29.75 -4.90 -17.10
C ARG A 558 28.74 -5.39 -16.08
N TYR A 559 28.84 -4.77 -14.91
CA TYR A 559 27.88 -4.91 -13.83
C TYR A 559 26.74 -3.92 -14.07
N TYR A 560 25.53 -4.43 -14.25
CA TYR A 560 24.35 -3.58 -14.44
C TYR A 560 23.68 -3.30 -13.10
N GLY A 561 23.43 -2.01 -12.86
CA GLY A 561 22.91 -1.47 -11.60
C GLY A 561 23.02 0.06 -11.48
N THR A 562 23.22 0.78 -12.60
CA THR A 562 23.47 2.22 -12.63
C THR A 562 22.33 2.99 -11.97
N GLY A 563 22.64 3.87 -11.02
CA GLY A 563 21.64 4.70 -10.34
C GLY A 563 21.12 5.82 -11.23
N THR A 564 19.89 6.27 -10.95
CA THR A 564 19.24 7.44 -11.57
C THR A 564 20.12 8.69 -11.53
N GLN A 565 20.91 8.87 -10.47
CA GLN A 565 21.87 9.97 -10.33
C GLN A 565 22.94 9.98 -11.42
N LYS A 566 23.59 8.84 -11.65
CA LYS A 566 24.66 8.76 -12.65
C LYS A 566 24.12 9.01 -14.06
N VAL A 567 22.91 8.54 -14.34
CA VAL A 567 22.22 8.79 -15.60
C VAL A 567 21.86 10.28 -15.76
N GLU A 568 21.45 10.95 -14.68
CA GLU A 568 21.21 12.40 -14.66
C GLU A 568 22.49 13.19 -14.95
N GLU A 569 23.61 12.84 -14.31
CA GLU A 569 24.92 13.46 -14.54
C GLU A 569 25.39 13.28 -15.98
N GLU A 570 25.27 12.07 -16.53
CA GLU A 570 25.58 11.78 -17.95
C GLU A 570 24.68 12.56 -18.90
N LEU A 571 23.38 12.66 -18.61
CA LEU A 571 22.41 13.40 -19.43
C LEU A 571 22.66 14.91 -19.39
N GLN A 572 22.98 15.46 -18.22
CA GLN A 572 23.33 16.87 -18.05
C GLN A 572 24.62 17.23 -18.79
N ALA A 573 25.61 16.33 -18.81
CA ALA A 573 26.81 16.49 -19.62
C ALA A 573 26.53 16.42 -21.13
N LEU A 574 25.60 15.54 -21.54
CA LEU A 574 25.21 15.36 -22.94
C LEU A 574 24.43 16.55 -23.49
N ILE A 575 23.51 17.11 -22.70
CA ILE A 575 22.63 18.21 -23.10
C ILE A 575 22.63 19.30 -22.01
N PRO A 576 23.69 20.14 -21.92
CA PRO A 576 23.85 21.10 -20.83
C PRO A 576 22.74 22.14 -20.70
N LYS A 577 22.00 22.40 -21.78
CA LYS A 577 20.87 23.36 -21.80
C LYS A 577 19.54 22.75 -21.35
N ALA A 578 19.43 21.43 -21.22
CA ALA A 578 18.19 20.77 -20.83
C ALA A 578 17.88 21.02 -19.35
N ARG A 579 16.62 21.36 -19.06
CA ARG A 579 16.10 21.39 -17.68
C ARG A 579 15.58 20.00 -17.33
N ILE A 580 16.34 19.28 -16.52
CA ILE A 580 16.05 17.89 -16.16
C ILE A 580 15.35 17.86 -14.80
N ILE A 581 14.28 17.06 -14.70
CA ILE A 581 13.69 16.65 -13.42
C ILE A 581 13.99 15.17 -13.23
N ARG A 582 14.73 14.83 -12.16
CA ARG A 582 14.86 13.46 -11.67
C ARG A 582 13.73 13.11 -10.71
N MET A 583 13.09 11.96 -10.93
CA MET A 583 12.05 11.41 -10.08
C MET A 583 12.35 9.95 -9.71
N ASP A 584 12.73 9.76 -8.45
CA ASP A 584 13.02 8.48 -7.82
C ASP A 584 12.64 8.53 -6.33
N VAL A 585 12.79 7.40 -5.63
CA VAL A 585 12.43 7.28 -4.21
C VAL A 585 13.16 8.30 -3.34
N ASP A 586 14.40 8.68 -3.68
CA ASP A 586 15.21 9.58 -2.88
C ASP A 586 14.79 11.04 -3.02
N THR A 587 14.46 11.47 -4.24
CA THR A 587 13.96 12.83 -4.53
C THR A 587 12.55 13.08 -4.02
N THR A 588 11.79 12.03 -3.69
CA THR A 588 10.35 12.14 -3.39
C THR A 588 9.94 11.76 -1.97
N ARG A 589 10.91 11.58 -1.06
CA ARG A 589 10.65 11.20 0.35
C ARG A 589 9.78 12.18 1.14
N LYS A 590 9.76 13.46 0.77
CA LYS A 590 9.00 14.51 1.48
C LYS A 590 7.52 14.55 1.02
N LYS A 591 6.58 14.76 1.97
CA LYS A 591 5.14 14.91 1.68
C LYS A 591 4.93 15.97 0.58
N GLY A 592 4.20 15.60 -0.48
CA GLY A 592 3.87 16.49 -1.60
C GLY A 592 5.00 16.74 -2.62
N ALA A 593 6.19 16.13 -2.47
CA ALA A 593 7.30 16.32 -3.41
C ALA A 593 6.95 15.83 -4.84
N HIS A 594 6.30 14.67 -4.96
CA HIS A 594 5.81 14.14 -6.23
C HIS A 594 4.92 15.14 -6.98
N GLN A 595 3.90 15.67 -6.28
CA GLN A 595 2.95 16.61 -6.88
C GLN A 595 3.63 17.89 -7.35
N LYS A 596 4.60 18.41 -6.59
CA LYS A 596 5.36 19.61 -6.98
C LYS A 596 6.17 19.37 -8.25
N LEU A 597 6.84 18.22 -8.36
CA LEU A 597 7.63 17.87 -9.55
C LEU A 597 6.73 17.68 -10.79
N PHE A 598 5.57 17.03 -10.64
CA PHE A 598 4.61 16.90 -11.75
C PHE A 598 4.04 18.23 -12.20
N LYS A 599 3.63 19.11 -11.27
CA LYS A 599 3.14 20.45 -11.63
C LYS A 599 4.19 21.27 -12.38
N ARG A 600 5.46 21.16 -12.00
CA ARG A 600 6.57 21.81 -12.73
C ARG A 600 6.72 21.25 -14.15
N PHE A 601 6.66 19.93 -14.29
CA PHE A 601 6.74 19.30 -15.61
C PHE A 601 5.53 19.66 -16.48
N GLU A 602 4.31 19.63 -15.93
CA GLU A 602 3.08 20.02 -16.62
C GLU A 602 3.10 21.49 -17.08
N LYS A 603 3.67 22.39 -16.27
CA LYS A 603 3.88 23.81 -16.60
C LYS A 603 5.03 24.06 -17.60
N GLN A 604 5.69 23.00 -18.09
CA GLN A 604 6.87 23.10 -18.97
C GLN A 604 8.08 23.83 -18.33
N ASP A 605 8.19 23.79 -17.00
CA ASP A 605 9.37 24.29 -16.28
C ASP A 605 10.60 23.36 -16.46
N ALA A 606 10.39 22.19 -17.07
CA ALA A 606 11.41 21.20 -17.38
C ALA A 606 11.16 20.54 -18.74
N ASP A 607 12.24 20.15 -19.41
CA ASP A 607 12.22 19.58 -20.76
C ASP A 607 12.26 18.05 -20.71
N ILE A 608 12.94 17.49 -19.70
CA ILE A 608 13.11 16.03 -19.57
C ILE A 608 12.72 15.56 -18.17
N LEU A 609 11.83 14.57 -18.10
CA LEU A 609 11.51 13.83 -16.88
C LEU A 609 12.25 12.49 -16.88
N LEU A 610 13.30 12.38 -16.07
CA LEU A 610 14.05 11.15 -15.85
C LEU A 610 13.53 10.44 -14.59
N GLY A 611 13.20 9.16 -14.69
CA GLY A 611 12.78 8.44 -13.50
C GLY A 611 12.64 6.93 -13.67
N THR A 612 12.19 6.29 -12.60
CA THR A 612 11.90 4.84 -12.61
C THR A 612 10.45 4.57 -13.00
N GLN A 613 9.95 3.36 -12.72
CA GLN A 613 8.58 2.95 -13.05
C GLN A 613 7.47 3.91 -12.56
N MET A 614 7.76 4.81 -11.62
CA MET A 614 6.80 5.82 -11.15
C MET A 614 6.36 6.80 -12.24
N ILE A 615 7.22 7.10 -13.23
CA ILE A 615 6.88 8.04 -14.32
C ILE A 615 6.02 7.38 -15.41
N ALA A 616 5.90 6.05 -15.39
CA ALA A 616 5.22 5.28 -16.42
C ALA A 616 3.70 5.16 -16.21
N LYS A 617 3.18 5.51 -15.02
CA LYS A 617 1.82 5.17 -14.58
C LYS A 617 1.00 6.41 -14.22
N GLY A 618 -0.30 6.35 -14.50
CA GLY A 618 -1.29 7.29 -13.97
C GLY A 618 -1.23 8.75 -14.43
N LEU A 619 -0.29 9.12 -15.30
CA LEU A 619 -0.07 10.51 -15.74
C LEU A 619 -0.21 10.66 -17.25
N ASP A 620 -0.82 11.77 -17.65
CA ASP A 620 -0.98 12.18 -19.03
C ASP A 620 -0.37 13.58 -19.21
N PHE A 621 0.62 13.69 -20.09
CA PHE A 621 1.30 14.95 -20.38
C PHE A 621 1.14 15.24 -21.87
N PRO A 622 0.27 16.19 -22.26
CA PRO A 622 -0.05 16.46 -23.67
C PRO A 622 1.17 16.81 -24.54
N ASN A 623 2.21 17.40 -23.93
CA ASN A 623 3.42 17.83 -24.61
C ASN A 623 4.55 16.81 -24.62
N VAL A 624 4.32 15.61 -24.08
CA VAL A 624 5.30 14.50 -24.15
C VAL A 624 5.16 13.80 -25.50
N THR A 625 6.14 14.02 -26.36
CA THR A 625 6.19 13.47 -27.72
C THR A 625 7.32 12.46 -27.91
N LEU A 626 8.25 12.33 -26.95
CA LEU A 626 9.30 11.32 -26.95
C LEU A 626 9.34 10.57 -25.62
N VAL A 627 9.42 9.25 -25.71
CA VAL A 627 9.67 8.38 -24.56
C VAL A 627 10.90 7.50 -24.83
N GLY A 628 11.93 7.64 -24.01
CA GLY A 628 13.17 6.85 -24.11
C GLY A 628 13.28 5.84 -22.97
N VAL A 629 13.37 4.55 -23.30
CA VAL A 629 13.74 3.50 -22.34
C VAL A 629 15.24 3.29 -22.40
N ILE A 630 15.91 3.71 -21.34
CA ILE A 630 17.38 3.77 -21.31
C ILE A 630 18.00 2.38 -21.34
N ASN A 631 17.36 1.41 -20.67
CA ASN A 631 17.80 0.02 -20.68
C ASN A 631 16.61 -0.92 -20.43
N ALA A 632 16.26 -1.73 -21.42
CA ALA A 632 15.23 -2.75 -21.29
C ALA A 632 15.72 -4.06 -20.65
N ASP A 633 17.03 -4.34 -20.70
CA ASP A 633 17.62 -5.60 -20.23
C ASP A 633 17.59 -5.75 -18.71
N THR A 634 17.50 -4.64 -17.96
CA THR A 634 17.60 -4.70 -16.49
C THR A 634 16.51 -5.57 -15.87
N SER A 635 15.26 -5.50 -16.34
CA SER A 635 14.21 -6.40 -15.83
C SER A 635 14.27 -7.80 -16.44
N LEU A 636 14.78 -7.97 -17.66
CA LEU A 636 14.93 -9.30 -18.28
C LEU A 636 15.95 -10.15 -17.53
N GLY A 637 17.06 -9.53 -17.11
CA GLY A 637 18.14 -10.18 -16.39
C GLY A 637 17.89 -10.38 -14.89
N LEU A 638 16.69 -10.10 -14.37
CA LEU A 638 16.35 -10.41 -12.98
C LEU A 638 16.08 -11.92 -12.83
N PRO A 639 16.54 -12.56 -11.74
CA PRO A 639 16.28 -13.96 -11.45
C PRO A 639 14.83 -14.16 -10.96
N ASP A 640 13.86 -13.90 -11.83
CA ASP A 640 12.43 -14.05 -11.57
C ASP A 640 11.79 -14.60 -12.83
N PHE A 641 11.01 -15.67 -12.72
CA PHE A 641 10.30 -16.24 -13.88
C PHE A 641 9.27 -15.25 -14.48
N ARG A 642 8.92 -14.18 -13.75
CA ARG A 642 8.05 -13.09 -14.23
C ARG A 642 8.84 -11.95 -14.90
N SER A 643 10.15 -12.04 -15.05
CA SER A 643 11.00 -10.99 -15.65
C SER A 643 10.56 -10.58 -17.06
N ALA A 644 10.23 -11.54 -17.92
CA ALA A 644 9.73 -11.27 -19.26
C ALA A 644 8.35 -10.59 -19.25
N GLU A 645 7.44 -11.03 -18.38
CA GLU A 645 6.12 -10.40 -18.15
C GLU A 645 6.26 -8.95 -17.70
N LYS A 646 7.05 -8.70 -16.66
CA LYS A 646 7.30 -7.36 -16.12
C LYS A 646 7.90 -6.44 -17.18
N THR A 647 8.84 -6.96 -17.99
CA THR A 647 9.45 -6.20 -19.10
C THR A 647 8.41 -5.84 -20.16
N PHE A 648 7.61 -6.81 -20.61
CA PHE A 648 6.56 -6.58 -21.60
C PHE A 648 5.54 -5.55 -21.11
N GLN A 649 5.06 -5.68 -19.87
CA GLN A 649 4.10 -4.77 -19.24
C GLN A 649 4.67 -3.35 -19.18
N LEU A 650 5.90 -3.20 -18.69
CA LEU A 650 6.56 -1.90 -18.56
C LEU A 650 6.72 -1.23 -19.93
N LEU A 651 7.27 -1.92 -20.92
CA LEU A 651 7.49 -1.36 -22.26
C LEU A 651 6.18 -0.98 -22.94
N THR A 652 5.14 -1.81 -22.82
CA THR A 652 3.82 -1.53 -23.39
C THR A 652 3.15 -0.33 -22.73
N GLN A 653 3.22 -0.24 -21.40
CA GLN A 653 2.64 0.86 -20.63
C GLN A 653 3.32 2.20 -20.96
N VAL A 654 4.65 2.20 -20.98
CA VAL A 654 5.50 3.36 -21.26
C VAL A 654 5.29 3.84 -22.69
N SER A 655 5.20 2.91 -23.64
CA SER A 655 4.90 3.26 -25.04
C SER A 655 3.54 3.94 -25.16
N GLY A 656 2.54 3.46 -24.43
CA GLY A 656 1.20 4.05 -24.37
C GLY A 656 1.10 5.42 -23.70
N ARG A 657 2.20 6.05 -23.26
CA ARG A 657 2.23 7.40 -22.69
C ARG A 657 2.53 8.49 -23.71
N SER A 658 3.21 8.15 -24.82
CA SER A 658 3.48 9.11 -25.89
C SER A 658 2.28 9.23 -26.84
N GLY A 659 2.07 10.44 -27.38
CA GLY A 659 1.07 10.67 -28.43
C GLY A 659 -0.37 10.51 -27.96
N ARG A 660 -0.70 11.07 -26.79
CA ARG A 660 -2.07 11.17 -26.25
C ARG A 660 -2.76 12.49 -26.58
N GLY A 661 -1.98 13.53 -26.88
CA GLY A 661 -2.46 14.77 -27.47
C GLY A 661 -2.61 14.66 -28.99
N GLU A 662 -2.75 15.79 -29.67
CA GLU A 662 -2.84 15.83 -31.14
C GLU A 662 -1.55 15.40 -31.85
N LYS A 663 -0.41 15.54 -31.16
CA LYS A 663 0.92 15.27 -31.71
C LYS A 663 1.25 13.78 -31.69
N LYS A 664 1.88 13.29 -32.76
CA LYS A 664 2.39 11.91 -32.81
C LYS A 664 3.53 11.72 -31.81
N GLY A 665 3.44 10.67 -31.01
CA GLY A 665 4.50 10.27 -30.08
C GLY A 665 5.44 9.24 -30.70
N GLU A 666 6.70 9.26 -30.27
CA GLU A 666 7.71 8.26 -30.62
C GLU A 666 8.29 7.62 -29.35
N VAL A 667 8.65 6.34 -29.47
CA VAL A 667 9.23 5.58 -28.37
C VAL A 667 10.53 4.94 -28.83
N ILE A 668 11.61 5.18 -28.09
CA ILE A 668 12.91 4.54 -28.33
C ILE A 668 13.21 3.61 -27.18
N VAL A 669 13.49 2.35 -27.48
CA VAL A 669 13.88 1.32 -26.51
C VAL A 669 15.29 0.86 -26.80
N GLN A 670 16.20 1.09 -25.86
CA GLN A 670 17.59 0.65 -25.97
C GLN A 670 17.77 -0.70 -25.28
N SER A 671 18.39 -1.65 -25.98
CA SER A 671 18.67 -2.97 -25.42
C SER A 671 19.92 -3.61 -26.01
N PHE A 672 20.61 -4.42 -25.20
CA PHE A 672 21.66 -5.34 -25.63
C PHE A 672 21.11 -6.70 -26.09
N ASN A 673 19.84 -6.98 -25.81
CA ASN A 673 19.10 -8.15 -26.31
C ASN A 673 17.85 -7.73 -27.08
N PRO A 674 17.97 -6.92 -28.15
CA PRO A 674 16.82 -6.38 -28.88
C PRO A 674 15.91 -7.48 -29.44
N ASP A 675 16.47 -8.64 -29.81
CA ASP A 675 15.75 -9.77 -30.38
C ASP A 675 14.92 -10.57 -29.36
N HIS A 676 15.03 -10.25 -28.07
CA HIS A 676 14.27 -10.94 -27.04
C HIS A 676 12.76 -10.79 -27.28
N TYR A 677 12.03 -11.90 -27.24
CA TYR A 677 10.62 -11.96 -27.66
C TYR A 677 9.71 -10.99 -26.88
N ALA A 678 9.97 -10.77 -25.59
CA ALA A 678 9.21 -9.80 -24.80
C ALA A 678 9.34 -8.37 -25.35
N ILE A 679 10.53 -7.97 -25.84
CA ILE A 679 10.78 -6.66 -26.44
C ILE A 679 10.12 -6.58 -27.82
N GLN A 680 10.32 -7.61 -28.65
CA GLN A 680 9.77 -7.64 -30.01
C GLN A 680 8.23 -7.66 -30.03
N LEU A 681 7.60 -8.36 -29.08
CA LEU A 681 6.14 -8.38 -28.94
C LEU A 681 5.62 -7.08 -28.32
N ALA A 682 6.34 -6.47 -27.37
CA ALA A 682 5.99 -5.16 -26.83
C ALA A 682 6.05 -4.06 -27.90
N LYS A 683 7.05 -4.11 -28.80
CA LYS A 683 7.17 -3.23 -29.98
C LYS A 683 5.91 -3.27 -30.86
N LYS A 684 5.29 -4.44 -31.00
CA LYS A 684 4.08 -4.66 -31.81
C LYS A 684 2.78 -4.53 -31.01
N HIS A 685 2.87 -4.26 -29.70
CA HIS A 685 1.74 -4.32 -28.77
C HIS A 685 0.96 -5.65 -28.79
N ASP A 686 1.64 -6.77 -29.13
CA ASP A 686 1.00 -8.08 -29.31
C ASP A 686 0.97 -8.87 -27.99
N TYR A 687 0.01 -8.52 -27.14
CA TYR A 687 -0.21 -9.22 -25.87
C TYR A 687 -0.67 -10.67 -26.06
N GLU A 688 -1.46 -10.98 -27.10
CA GLU A 688 -2.05 -12.32 -27.22
C GLU A 688 -0.98 -13.37 -27.59
N THR A 689 -0.05 -13.03 -28.49
CA THR A 689 1.09 -13.90 -28.79
C THR A 689 2.02 -14.00 -27.60
N PHE A 690 2.26 -12.89 -26.88
CA PHE A 690 3.05 -12.89 -25.64
C PHE A 690 2.46 -13.84 -24.59
N TYR A 691 1.17 -13.70 -24.30
CA TYR A 691 0.43 -14.55 -23.37
C TYR A 691 0.53 -16.03 -23.75
N LYS A 692 0.29 -16.40 -25.02
CA LYS A 692 0.38 -17.81 -25.46
C LYS A 692 1.77 -18.39 -25.24
N ARG A 693 2.82 -17.63 -25.60
CA ARG A 693 4.22 -18.07 -25.44
C ARG A 693 4.60 -18.24 -23.98
N GLU A 694 4.34 -17.24 -23.15
CA GLU A 694 4.61 -17.28 -21.71
C GLU A 694 3.88 -18.44 -21.03
N MET A 695 2.59 -18.62 -21.32
CA MET A 695 1.81 -19.70 -20.73
C MET A 695 2.36 -21.08 -21.11
N SER A 696 2.87 -21.24 -22.34
CA SER A 696 3.57 -22.47 -22.73
C SER A 696 4.84 -22.69 -21.89
N LEU A 697 5.69 -21.66 -21.75
CA LEU A 697 6.91 -21.72 -20.95
C LEU A 697 6.61 -22.04 -19.48
N ARG A 698 5.66 -21.33 -18.87
CA ARG A 698 5.28 -21.56 -17.46
C ARG A 698 4.67 -22.92 -17.21
N ARG A 699 3.98 -23.50 -18.20
CA ARG A 699 3.47 -24.88 -18.11
C ARG A 699 4.62 -25.88 -18.07
N MET A 700 5.60 -25.74 -18.96
CA MET A 700 6.77 -26.62 -19.03
C MET A 700 7.64 -26.50 -17.77
N SER A 701 7.88 -25.26 -17.32
CA SER A 701 8.70 -24.95 -16.14
C SER A 701 7.92 -25.03 -14.82
N GLN A 702 6.65 -25.47 -14.86
CA GLN A 702 5.81 -25.74 -13.69
C GLN A 702 5.67 -24.54 -12.73
N TYR A 703 5.39 -23.35 -13.26
CA TYR A 703 5.21 -22.11 -12.50
C TYR A 703 3.74 -21.61 -12.54
N SER A 704 3.44 -20.61 -11.72
CA SER A 704 2.14 -19.93 -11.69
C SER A 704 1.76 -19.41 -13.08
N PRO A 705 0.52 -19.62 -13.56
CA PRO A 705 -0.67 -20.05 -12.80
C PRO A 705 -0.92 -21.57 -12.76
N TYR A 706 -0.04 -22.41 -13.30
CA TYR A 706 -0.25 -23.87 -13.32
C TYR A 706 0.12 -24.56 -12.00
N TYR A 707 1.02 -23.94 -11.25
CA TYR A 707 1.45 -24.37 -9.92
C TYR A 707 1.29 -23.23 -8.92
N PHE A 708 0.88 -23.58 -7.71
CA PHE A 708 0.97 -22.73 -6.54
C PHE A 708 2.39 -22.71 -6.00
N LEU A 709 2.72 -21.58 -5.37
CA LEU A 709 4.02 -21.31 -4.80
C LEU A 709 3.85 -20.91 -3.34
N THR A 710 4.57 -21.56 -2.43
CA THR A 710 4.66 -21.16 -1.03
C THR A 710 6.12 -20.95 -0.67
N LYS A 711 6.49 -19.73 -0.29
CA LYS A 711 7.84 -19.40 0.17
C LYS A 711 7.88 -19.35 1.67
N ILE A 712 8.88 -20.01 2.25
CA ILE A 712 9.16 -19.94 3.68
C ILE A 712 10.52 -19.27 3.84
N SER A 713 10.60 -18.28 4.70
CA SER A 713 11.82 -17.55 5.02
C SER A 713 12.09 -17.62 6.50
N VAL A 714 13.35 -17.78 6.87
CA VAL A 714 13.83 -17.73 8.24
C VAL A 714 14.91 -16.67 8.34
N SER A 715 14.93 -15.93 9.45
CA SER A 715 16.09 -15.11 9.79
C SER A 715 16.49 -15.26 11.25
N HIS A 716 17.79 -15.12 11.51
CA HIS A 716 18.38 -15.18 12.85
C HIS A 716 19.71 -14.41 12.90
N ALA A 717 20.13 -13.96 14.09
CA ALA A 717 21.42 -13.25 14.24
C ALA A 717 22.64 -14.16 13.97
N ASN A 718 22.49 -15.46 14.20
CA ASN A 718 23.48 -16.50 13.89
C ASN A 718 23.09 -17.28 12.62
N GLU A 719 24.00 -17.35 11.66
CA GLU A 719 23.82 -17.98 10.35
C GLU A 719 23.53 -19.48 10.43
N MET A 720 24.35 -20.24 11.19
CA MET A 720 24.18 -21.68 11.35
C MET A 720 22.82 -22.02 11.97
N THR A 721 22.33 -21.19 12.90
CA THR A 721 20.99 -21.36 13.46
C THR A 721 19.91 -21.16 12.41
N ALA A 722 20.01 -20.12 11.56
CA ALA A 722 19.03 -19.89 10.50
C ALA A 722 19.01 -21.04 9.48
N ALA A 723 20.19 -21.50 9.04
CA ALA A 723 20.35 -22.62 8.11
C ALA A 723 19.80 -23.94 8.68
N LYS A 724 20.11 -24.24 9.95
CA LYS A 724 19.58 -25.43 10.63
C LYS A 724 18.05 -25.37 10.75
N LYS A 725 17.51 -24.22 11.16
CA LYS A 725 16.06 -24.05 11.36
C LYS A 725 15.25 -24.18 10.08
N ILE A 726 15.71 -23.60 8.97
CA ILE A 726 15.00 -23.76 7.70
C ILE A 726 15.01 -25.24 7.25
N GLN A 727 16.09 -25.99 7.52
CA GLN A 727 16.16 -27.42 7.20
C GLN A 727 15.22 -28.27 8.08
N GLU A 728 15.11 -27.94 9.38
CA GLU A 728 14.12 -28.53 10.29
C GLU A 728 12.69 -28.29 9.77
N PHE A 729 12.40 -27.08 9.30
CA PHE A 729 11.07 -26.73 8.77
C PHE A 729 10.75 -27.48 7.48
N ILE A 730 11.73 -27.65 6.59
CA ILE A 730 11.57 -28.50 5.40
C ILE A 730 11.21 -29.93 5.80
N ASN A 731 11.93 -30.51 6.76
CA ASN A 731 11.67 -31.88 7.21
C ASN A 731 10.31 -32.01 7.90
N PHE A 732 9.85 -30.98 8.60
CA PHE A 732 8.52 -30.93 9.21
C PHE A 732 7.39 -30.87 8.18
N LEU A 733 7.60 -30.19 7.04
CA LEU A 733 6.57 -30.03 6.00
C LEU A 733 6.54 -31.16 4.99
N LYS A 734 7.67 -31.86 4.77
CA LYS A 734 7.77 -32.99 3.82
C LYS A 734 6.63 -34.02 3.94
N PRO A 735 6.18 -34.46 5.14
CA PRO A 735 5.08 -35.41 5.26
C PRO A 735 3.73 -34.93 4.69
N ALA A 736 3.53 -33.60 4.59
CA ALA A 736 2.33 -32.99 4.04
C ALA A 736 2.42 -32.75 2.52
N LEU A 737 3.51 -33.17 1.88
CA LEU A 737 3.78 -32.96 0.46
C LEU A 737 3.75 -34.29 -0.30
N SER A 738 3.08 -34.30 -1.46
CA SER A 738 3.14 -35.42 -2.39
C SER A 738 4.50 -35.49 -3.11
N ASN A 739 4.79 -36.63 -3.75
CA ASN A 739 5.97 -36.80 -4.61
C ASN A 739 5.98 -35.86 -5.85
N GLN A 740 4.87 -35.17 -6.13
CA GLN A 740 4.77 -34.19 -7.22
C GLN A 740 5.15 -32.77 -6.78
N ALA A 741 5.23 -32.51 -5.47
CA ALA A 741 5.69 -31.24 -4.95
C ALA A 741 7.20 -31.08 -5.15
N ILE A 742 7.62 -29.87 -5.46
CA ILE A 742 9.03 -29.55 -5.71
C ILE A 742 9.50 -28.58 -4.65
N ILE A 743 10.57 -28.94 -3.96
CA ILE A 743 11.21 -28.11 -2.94
C ILE A 743 12.50 -27.55 -3.54
N LEU A 744 12.59 -26.23 -3.64
CA LEU A 744 13.77 -25.51 -4.11
C LEU A 744 14.42 -24.81 -2.92
N GLY A 745 15.68 -25.16 -2.62
CA GLY A 745 16.42 -24.72 -1.44
C GLY A 745 16.62 -25.81 -0.39
N PRO A 746 17.09 -25.46 0.82
CA PRO A 746 17.20 -24.11 1.36
C PRO A 746 18.35 -23.29 0.74
N THR A 747 18.14 -22.00 0.50
CA THR A 747 19.17 -21.07 0.00
C THR A 747 19.23 -19.81 0.87
N PRO A 748 20.39 -19.13 0.95
CA PRO A 748 20.43 -17.77 1.48
C PRO A 748 19.65 -16.83 0.56
N LYS A 749 18.97 -15.83 1.15
CA LYS A 749 18.34 -14.75 0.36
C LYS A 749 19.40 -13.94 -0.41
N SER A 750 18.97 -13.19 -1.42
CA SER A 750 19.84 -12.33 -2.21
C SER A 750 20.52 -11.26 -1.39
N ILE A 751 19.89 -10.81 -0.32
CA ILE A 751 20.58 -10.08 0.74
C ILE A 751 20.75 -11.04 1.91
N ALA A 752 21.91 -11.69 1.96
CA ALA A 752 22.22 -12.72 2.95
C ALA A 752 22.19 -12.18 4.38
N ARG A 753 22.53 -10.90 4.59
CA ARG A 753 22.50 -10.24 5.90
C ARG A 753 21.88 -8.84 5.84
N THR A 754 20.80 -8.61 6.61
CA THR A 754 20.26 -7.25 6.85
C THR A 754 20.03 -7.04 8.34
N HIS A 755 20.23 -5.81 8.84
CA HIS A 755 20.00 -5.48 10.25
C HIS A 755 20.64 -6.48 11.24
N ASN A 756 21.86 -6.95 10.94
CA ASN A 756 22.58 -7.98 11.70
C ASN A 756 21.90 -9.35 11.80
N ARG A 757 21.10 -9.74 10.80
CA ARG A 757 20.42 -11.04 10.73
C ARG A 757 20.71 -11.72 9.41
N TYR A 758 20.97 -13.02 9.47
CA TYR A 758 21.14 -13.89 8.32
C TYR A 758 19.78 -14.42 7.85
N HIS A 759 19.54 -14.44 6.53
CA HIS A 759 18.27 -14.83 5.95
C HIS A 759 18.40 -16.07 5.05
N PHE A 760 17.58 -17.08 5.33
CA PHE A 760 17.43 -18.28 4.50
C PHE A 760 16.00 -18.42 4.00
N GLN A 761 15.81 -19.11 2.89
CA GLN A 761 14.50 -19.38 2.32
C GLN A 761 14.41 -20.75 1.65
N VAL A 762 13.19 -21.23 1.49
CA VAL A 762 12.83 -22.37 0.66
C VAL A 762 11.55 -22.04 -0.10
N LEU A 763 11.46 -22.50 -1.35
CA LEU A 763 10.27 -22.36 -2.18
C LEU A 763 9.67 -23.73 -2.46
N ILE A 764 8.38 -23.89 -2.17
CA ILE A 764 7.62 -25.12 -2.45
C ILE A 764 6.70 -24.84 -3.63
N LYS A 765 6.83 -25.62 -4.71
CA LYS A 765 5.98 -25.58 -5.91
C LYS A 765 5.05 -26.79 -5.90
N TYR A 766 3.75 -26.57 -6.07
CA TYR A 766 2.78 -27.67 -6.01
C TYR A 766 1.49 -27.37 -6.80
N LYS A 767 0.69 -28.39 -7.12
CA LYS A 767 -0.64 -28.22 -7.74
C LYS A 767 -1.78 -28.32 -6.74
N LYS A 768 -1.81 -29.40 -5.96
CA LYS A 768 -2.85 -29.66 -4.97
C LYS A 768 -2.21 -30.38 -3.79
N GLU A 769 -2.07 -29.68 -2.67
CA GLU A 769 -1.52 -30.21 -1.42
C GLU A 769 -2.46 -29.78 -0.30
N ALA A 770 -3.49 -30.58 -0.04
CA ALA A 770 -4.56 -30.22 0.88
C ALA A 770 -4.05 -30.06 2.33
N GLN A 771 -3.02 -30.82 2.71
CA GLN A 771 -2.47 -30.81 4.06
C GLN A 771 -1.40 -29.73 4.28
N LEU A 772 -0.81 -29.17 3.21
CA LEU A 772 0.29 -28.22 3.32
C LEU A 772 -0.12 -26.96 4.10
N LYS A 773 -1.33 -26.44 3.84
CA LYS A 773 -1.83 -25.22 4.49
C LYS A 773 -1.97 -25.41 6.00
N GLU A 774 -2.60 -26.50 6.43
CA GLU A 774 -2.72 -26.84 7.86
C GLU A 774 -1.35 -27.06 8.51
N LYS A 775 -0.44 -27.77 7.83
CA LYS A 775 0.92 -27.98 8.34
C LYS A 775 1.71 -26.67 8.47
N CYS A 776 1.50 -25.72 7.56
CA CYS A 776 2.09 -24.38 7.67
C CYS A 776 1.51 -23.58 8.85
N HIS A 777 0.22 -23.70 9.15
CA HIS A 777 -0.37 -23.11 10.35
C HIS A 777 0.17 -23.75 11.63
N GLU A 778 0.31 -25.08 11.67
CA GLU A 778 0.96 -25.79 12.78
C GLU A 778 2.40 -25.31 12.98
N LEU A 779 3.16 -25.13 11.90
CA LEU A 779 4.52 -24.59 11.93
C LEU A 779 4.56 -23.17 12.52
N LEU A 780 3.66 -22.29 12.09
CA LEU A 780 3.56 -20.92 12.59
C LEU A 780 3.25 -20.90 14.10
N MET A 781 2.38 -21.80 14.57
CA MET A 781 2.04 -21.92 15.99
C MET A 781 3.20 -22.46 16.82
N ASN A 782 3.88 -23.51 16.35
CA ASN A 782 4.98 -24.16 17.06
C ASN A 782 6.22 -23.27 17.22
N THR A 783 6.43 -22.35 16.27
CA THR A 783 7.64 -21.51 16.21
C THR A 783 7.57 -20.24 17.05
N GLN A 784 6.42 -19.87 17.64
CA GLN A 784 6.27 -18.64 18.42
C GLN A 784 7.23 -18.54 19.60
N LYS A 785 7.48 -19.65 20.31
CA LYS A 785 8.46 -19.69 21.42
C LYS A 785 9.89 -19.44 20.95
N GLU A 786 10.22 -19.88 19.75
CA GLU A 786 11.54 -19.63 19.15
C GLU A 786 11.63 -18.20 18.61
N GLN A 787 10.51 -17.63 18.16
CA GLN A 787 10.45 -16.22 17.78
C GLN A 787 10.75 -15.29 18.95
N ALA A 788 10.24 -15.60 20.14
CA ALA A 788 10.58 -14.88 21.37
C ALA A 788 12.08 -14.93 21.70
N LYS A 789 12.82 -15.95 21.20
CA LYS A 789 14.28 -16.08 21.34
C LYS A 789 15.07 -15.45 20.19
N GLY A 790 14.41 -14.70 19.31
CA GLY A 790 15.04 -13.96 18.22
C GLY A 790 15.06 -14.66 16.87
N LEU A 791 14.38 -15.80 16.69
CA LEU A 791 14.08 -16.38 15.37
C LEU A 791 12.98 -15.56 14.68
N TYR A 792 13.01 -15.44 13.36
CA TYR A 792 11.87 -14.90 12.62
C TYR A 792 11.52 -15.84 11.49
N ILE A 793 10.28 -16.29 11.44
CA ILE A 793 9.71 -17.08 10.35
C ILE A 793 8.77 -16.20 9.54
N SER A 794 8.77 -16.39 8.23
CA SER A 794 7.77 -15.82 7.34
C SER A 794 7.29 -16.85 6.34
N ILE A 795 5.97 -17.03 6.23
CA ILE A 795 5.34 -17.88 5.22
C ILE A 795 4.59 -16.95 4.26
N ASP A 796 4.82 -17.13 2.96
CA ASP A 796 4.29 -16.28 1.91
C ASP A 796 3.65 -17.13 0.82
N TYR A 797 2.32 -17.06 0.73
CA TYR A 797 1.56 -17.71 -0.32
C TYR A 797 1.59 -16.86 -1.60
N GLN A 798 1.92 -17.51 -2.72
CA GLN A 798 2.06 -16.86 -4.04
C GLN A 798 2.96 -15.61 -3.96
N PRO A 799 4.23 -15.77 -3.57
CA PRO A 799 5.15 -14.65 -3.46
C PRO A 799 5.36 -13.97 -4.82
N ILE A 800 5.49 -12.65 -4.80
CA ILE A 800 5.84 -11.85 -5.98
C ILE A 800 7.34 -11.66 -6.11
N ASP A 801 8.07 -11.69 -4.98
CA ASP A 801 9.52 -11.59 -4.94
C ASP A 801 10.14 -12.95 -4.57
N PHE A 802 11.21 -13.33 -5.25
CA PHE A 802 11.95 -14.58 -5.07
C PHE A 802 13.41 -14.34 -4.64
N VAL A 803 13.82 -13.07 -4.64
CA VAL A 803 15.18 -12.59 -4.45
C VAL A 803 15.42 -12.28 -2.97
#